data_AF-C3Y7A1-F1
#
_entry.id   AF-C3Y7A1-F1
#
_cell.length_a   1.000
_cell.length_b   1.000
_cell.length_c   1.000
_cell.angle_alpha   90.00
_cell.angle_beta   90.00
_cell.angle_gamma   90.00
#
_symmetry.space_group_name_H-M   'P 1'
#
loop_
_entity.id
_entity.type
_entity.pdbx_description
1 polymer ?
#
loop_
_entity_poly.entity_id
_entity_poly.type
_entity_poly.pdbx_seq_one_letter_code
_entity_poly.pdbx_strand_id
1 'polypeptide(L)'
;MDSDMMVTAGKNHLGFWTIKKITAGSSSKAFLTMKKGLFAEHQAKFVHCLDFGDNGDVITGDSKGSILVWKKGCNRISHANPAAHKGGIMAMRVTSEGTLVTGGGKDRRVVLWDRSYTRSLRECKLDKSLGGVRSICTADKCQMFSGNGLFLGTLSNALCHWTLDLETVESVSKGHADELWGLAAHPRKPQFVTCDYSGLVVLWESKTHRPVWRTQIKFAAQSAQFHPTEEILLIGTTAGRWYCIDASSAAIIEENQAGEDKKQLDCLRFSPDGAILAIGSHDNHIYMYNVENHGKSYKKTTRLSGHSSFVTHLDFSTDGRYMQSTSGDYELLYWDVAARSQLQFKSAMRDVTWNTQTCVFGFHVFGMWQQGADGHDILSCSASGSRALLASADTHGKVNLFRFPCSTFQIMQKKGSNMAEGLNLQPKTVGGRLFLDLSDQGLTSIPEEVFDITDLEFLIVSKNMLTSIPEGICRLRKLHHLEVEDNILTSLPRLEKLQKLKKLYISDNQFTELPQALCLLYNLEQLSVGNNPIKSLPDDVARLAKLNTLCISGCQFDEFPRQVLQLKALEELWAGGCKFDFVPDEVGNLPNMWLLSLECNFLKTLPSTMAHMNNLLVVHLLNNKFDAFPEVLCELPAMEKLDISNNNITKLPTALHQAGKLNDLDVSGNPLTYPPQDVREQGTGAIMAFLKQEAEKEGTKRDGQKENAASTADLSLAFSRLALKVKPAEWKHIARRLGFNNQEIKDVKKAESRVVTGTSPSGSTLTHAPPEYCADINLPPNTKFDVYRPGGRDVSERTNAELLESEPGGKTFIPR
;
A
#
# COMPACT_ATOMS: atom_id res chain seq x y z
N MET A 1 38.05 8.16 -15.82
CA MET A 1 37.41 7.19 -16.75
C MET A 1 36.64 7.99 -17.80
N ASP A 2 36.42 7.43 -19.00
CA ASP A 2 35.52 8.07 -19.97
C ASP A 2 34.08 7.94 -19.46
N SER A 3 33.26 9.01 -19.54
CA SER A 3 31.92 9.10 -18.93
C SER A 3 30.91 8.05 -19.38
N ASP A 4 31.21 7.40 -20.51
CA ASP A 4 30.34 6.49 -21.22
C ASP A 4 30.77 5.02 -21.08
N MET A 5 31.60 4.68 -20.08
CA MET A 5 32.01 3.29 -19.78
C MET A 5 31.57 2.82 -18.39
N MET A 6 31.13 1.57 -18.31
CA MET A 6 30.77 0.88 -17.06
C MET A 6 31.35 -0.55 -17.07
N VAL A 7 31.76 -1.07 -15.92
CA VAL A 7 32.22 -2.46 -15.80
C VAL A 7 31.43 -3.19 -14.71
N THR A 8 31.01 -4.41 -15.01
CA THR A 8 30.26 -5.29 -14.09
C THR A 8 30.98 -6.62 -13.94
N ALA A 9 31.04 -7.18 -12.73
CA ALA A 9 31.77 -8.40 -12.42
C ALA A 9 30.94 -9.36 -11.53
N GLY A 10 31.30 -10.64 -11.49
CA GLY A 10 30.67 -11.61 -10.60
C GLY A 10 31.00 -13.07 -10.91
N LYS A 11 30.05 -13.97 -10.60
CA LYS A 11 30.13 -15.42 -10.86
C LYS A 11 30.25 -15.69 -12.37
N ASN A 12 31.37 -16.24 -12.81
CA ASN A 12 31.72 -16.48 -14.23
C ASN A 12 31.51 -15.23 -15.14
N HIS A 13 31.54 -14.01 -14.57
CA HIS A 13 31.13 -12.78 -15.26
C HIS A 13 32.17 -11.67 -15.14
N LEU A 14 32.48 -11.06 -16.28
CA LEU A 14 33.10 -9.76 -16.40
C LEU A 14 32.60 -9.14 -17.73
N GLY A 15 31.91 -8.02 -17.63
CA GLY A 15 31.32 -7.30 -18.76
C GLY A 15 31.80 -5.86 -18.80
N PHE A 16 32.42 -5.48 -19.91
CA PHE A 16 32.82 -4.11 -20.22
C PHE A 16 31.72 -3.49 -21.09
N TRP A 17 31.03 -2.49 -20.57
CA TRP A 17 29.89 -1.85 -21.22
C TRP A 17 30.28 -0.47 -21.74
N THR A 18 29.84 -0.15 -22.95
CA THR A 18 29.92 1.20 -23.51
C THR A 18 28.51 1.73 -23.71
N ILE A 19 28.21 2.86 -23.05
CA ILE A 19 27.03 3.67 -23.30
C ILE A 19 27.26 4.38 -24.63
N LYS A 20 26.32 4.25 -25.58
CA LYS A 20 26.31 5.03 -26.81
C LYS A 20 25.06 5.88 -26.82
N LYS A 21 25.21 7.18 -27.07
CA LYS A 21 24.10 8.13 -27.21
C LYS A 21 23.94 8.44 -28.70
N ILE A 22 22.76 8.15 -29.26
CA ILE A 22 22.35 8.67 -30.57
C ILE A 22 21.37 9.81 -30.31
N THR A 23 21.72 11.00 -30.79
CA THR A 23 20.84 12.17 -30.80
C THR A 23 20.21 12.30 -32.18
N ALA A 24 18.89 12.38 -32.24
CA ALA A 24 18.11 12.53 -33.47
C ALA A 24 17.01 13.58 -33.24
N GLY A 25 17.19 14.77 -33.81
CA GLY A 25 16.38 15.94 -33.49
C GLY A 25 16.49 16.30 -32.01
N SER A 26 15.36 16.64 -31.39
CA SER A 26 15.22 16.89 -29.94
C SER A 26 15.25 15.61 -29.08
N SER A 27 15.33 14.41 -29.69
CA SER A 27 15.34 13.15 -28.94
C SER A 27 16.75 12.58 -28.81
N SER A 28 17.10 12.11 -27.61
CA SER A 28 18.35 11.38 -27.35
C SER A 28 18.02 9.98 -26.85
N LYS A 29 18.64 8.95 -27.44
CA LYS A 29 18.49 7.55 -27.03
C LYS A 29 19.85 6.97 -26.69
N ALA A 30 19.98 6.51 -25.44
CA ALA A 30 21.16 5.80 -24.97
C ALA A 30 20.97 4.27 -25.14
N PHE A 31 22.02 3.57 -25.55
CA PHE A 31 22.03 2.11 -25.69
C PHE A 31 23.37 1.53 -25.21
N LEU A 32 23.31 0.36 -24.57
CA LEU A 32 24.47 -0.32 -24.00
C LEU A 32 25.04 -1.36 -24.97
N THR A 33 26.34 -1.30 -25.24
CA THR A 33 27.07 -2.35 -25.96
C THR A 33 28.00 -3.08 -24.99
N MET A 34 27.89 -4.42 -24.86
CA MET A 34 28.78 -5.21 -24.00
C MET A 34 29.93 -5.87 -24.79
N LYS A 35 31.14 -5.84 -24.23
CA LYS A 35 32.22 -6.79 -24.54
C LYS A 35 32.45 -7.69 -23.32
N LYS A 36 32.42 -9.02 -23.50
CA LYS A 36 32.76 -9.97 -22.42
C LYS A 36 34.27 -9.99 -22.18
N GLY A 37 34.68 -10.09 -20.91
CA GLY A 37 36.07 -10.29 -20.52
C GLY A 37 36.60 -11.67 -20.95
N LEU A 38 37.75 -11.68 -21.61
CA LEU A 38 38.44 -12.85 -22.11
C LEU A 38 39.63 -13.19 -21.20
N PHE A 39 39.43 -14.18 -20.34
CA PHE A 39 40.39 -14.61 -19.32
C PHE A 39 41.55 -15.49 -19.85
N ALA A 40 41.53 -15.85 -21.14
CA ALA A 40 42.43 -16.85 -21.73
C ALA A 40 42.46 -18.14 -20.87
N GLU A 41 43.63 -18.56 -20.40
CA GLU A 41 43.81 -19.76 -19.56
C GLU A 41 43.41 -19.54 -18.09
N HIS A 42 43.19 -18.30 -17.66
CA HIS A 42 42.95 -17.95 -16.25
C HIS A 42 41.49 -18.21 -15.81
N GLN A 43 41.14 -19.49 -15.72
CA GLN A 43 39.81 -19.98 -15.31
C GLN A 43 39.47 -19.59 -13.86
N ALA A 44 38.85 -18.42 -13.65
CA ALA A 44 38.39 -17.93 -12.34
C ALA A 44 36.86 -18.03 -12.20
N LYS A 45 36.37 -18.57 -11.07
CA LYS A 45 34.94 -18.85 -10.83
C LYS A 45 34.14 -17.60 -10.44
N PHE A 46 34.78 -16.65 -9.77
CA PHE A 46 34.24 -15.33 -9.50
C PHE A 46 35.33 -14.27 -9.69
N VAL A 47 34.93 -13.12 -10.24
CA VAL A 47 35.57 -11.84 -9.90
C VAL A 47 34.75 -11.26 -8.74
N HIS A 48 35.42 -10.88 -7.66
CA HIS A 48 34.79 -10.46 -6.40
C HIS A 48 34.78 -8.95 -6.21
N CYS A 49 35.83 -8.26 -6.67
CA CYS A 49 36.00 -6.83 -6.58
C CYS A 49 36.71 -6.30 -7.83
N LEU A 50 36.53 -5.01 -8.12
CA LEU A 50 37.24 -4.29 -9.17
C LEU A 50 37.47 -2.84 -8.76
N ASP A 51 38.45 -2.19 -9.37
CA ASP A 51 38.68 -0.75 -9.31
C ASP A 51 39.39 -0.28 -10.59
N PHE A 52 39.69 1.01 -10.70
CA PHE A 52 40.30 1.62 -11.88
C PHE A 52 41.62 2.31 -11.53
N GLY A 53 42.66 2.05 -12.33
CA GLY A 53 43.92 2.79 -12.25
C GLY A 53 43.81 4.19 -12.87
N ASP A 54 44.72 5.09 -12.51
CA ASP A 54 44.74 6.48 -12.99
C ASP A 54 44.80 6.59 -14.53
N ASN A 55 45.44 5.60 -15.17
CA ASN A 55 45.54 5.46 -16.62
C ASN A 55 44.24 4.98 -17.31
N GLY A 56 43.20 4.63 -16.54
CA GLY A 56 41.94 4.08 -17.02
C GLY A 56 41.94 2.57 -17.27
N ASP A 57 42.99 1.85 -16.87
CA ASP A 57 42.98 0.38 -16.85
C ASP A 57 42.04 -0.13 -15.75
N VAL A 58 41.38 -1.26 -16.01
CA VAL A 58 40.53 -1.93 -15.03
C VAL A 58 41.35 -2.95 -14.26
N ILE A 59 41.24 -2.96 -12.95
CA ILE A 59 41.92 -3.88 -12.05
C ILE A 59 40.84 -4.75 -11.40
N THR A 60 41.03 -6.08 -11.36
CA THR A 60 40.03 -7.01 -10.83
C THR A 60 40.65 -8.03 -9.87
N GLY A 61 40.02 -8.23 -8.72
CA GLY A 61 40.39 -9.25 -7.72
C GLY A 61 39.50 -10.49 -7.83
N ASP A 62 40.13 -11.65 -7.96
CA ASP A 62 39.43 -12.91 -8.28
C ASP A 62 39.29 -13.89 -7.10
N SER A 63 38.51 -14.95 -7.33
CA SER A 63 38.29 -16.07 -6.40
C SER A 63 39.52 -16.94 -6.07
N LYS A 64 40.60 -16.88 -6.88
CA LYS A 64 41.86 -17.60 -6.64
C LYS A 64 42.82 -16.81 -5.75
N GLY A 65 42.61 -15.50 -5.60
CA GLY A 65 43.55 -14.59 -4.93
C GLY A 65 44.52 -13.91 -5.89
N SER A 66 44.11 -13.71 -7.15
CA SER A 66 44.91 -13.09 -8.21
C SER A 66 44.44 -11.65 -8.47
N ILE A 67 45.39 -10.76 -8.77
CA ILE A 67 45.11 -9.42 -9.28
C ILE A 67 45.27 -9.48 -10.81
N LEU A 68 44.24 -9.10 -11.56
CA LEU A 68 44.28 -9.08 -13.04
C LEU A 68 44.06 -7.65 -13.53
N VAL A 69 44.88 -7.22 -14.48
CA VAL A 69 44.84 -5.89 -15.10
C VAL A 69 44.35 -6.01 -16.54
N TRP A 70 43.42 -5.13 -16.92
CA TRP A 70 42.79 -5.09 -18.23
C TRP A 70 42.96 -3.68 -18.80
N LYS A 71 43.84 -3.53 -19.79
CA LYS A 71 44.16 -2.22 -20.37
C LYS A 71 42.94 -1.45 -20.88
N LYS A 72 42.94 -0.12 -20.74
CA LYS A 72 41.85 0.76 -21.21
C LYS A 72 41.41 0.41 -22.64
N GLY A 73 40.11 0.14 -22.82
CA GLY A 73 39.50 -0.21 -24.11
C GLY A 73 39.66 -1.68 -24.55
N CYS A 74 40.55 -2.46 -23.91
CA CYS A 74 40.70 -3.89 -24.13
C CYS A 74 39.71 -4.71 -23.28
N ASN A 75 39.43 -5.94 -23.74
CA ASN A 75 38.64 -6.94 -23.00
C ASN A 75 39.42 -8.24 -22.75
N ARG A 76 40.76 -8.16 -22.75
CA ARG A 76 41.70 -9.27 -22.47
C ARG A 76 42.60 -8.87 -21.30
N ILE A 77 43.02 -9.85 -20.50
CA ILE A 77 44.03 -9.64 -19.45
C ILE A 77 45.32 -9.17 -20.12
N SER A 78 45.87 -8.05 -19.67
CA SER A 78 47.15 -7.49 -20.12
C SER A 78 48.30 -7.75 -19.15
N HIS A 79 47.99 -7.93 -17.88
CA HIS A 79 48.94 -8.35 -16.85
C HIS A 79 48.19 -9.11 -15.73
N ALA A 80 48.85 -10.05 -15.07
CA ALA A 80 48.30 -10.79 -13.94
C ALA A 80 49.38 -11.02 -12.87
N ASN A 81 49.02 -10.77 -11.61
CA ASN A 81 49.77 -11.14 -10.42
C ASN A 81 49.05 -12.32 -9.73
N PRO A 82 49.41 -13.58 -10.04
CA PRO A 82 48.78 -14.76 -9.47
C PRO A 82 49.22 -14.98 -8.01
N ALA A 83 48.31 -15.52 -7.20
CA ALA A 83 48.56 -15.87 -5.79
C ALA A 83 48.96 -14.69 -4.85
N ALA A 84 48.62 -13.45 -5.22
CA ALA A 84 48.68 -12.28 -4.35
C ALA A 84 48.05 -12.53 -2.96
N HIS A 85 46.93 -13.28 -2.92
CA HIS A 85 46.32 -13.83 -1.70
C HIS A 85 46.18 -15.36 -1.74
N LYS A 86 46.18 -16.01 -0.57
CA LYS A 86 45.97 -17.48 -0.45
C LYS A 86 44.50 -17.91 -0.58
N GLY A 87 43.75 -17.21 -1.42
CA GLY A 87 42.29 -17.29 -1.56
C GLY A 87 41.71 -15.95 -2.00
N GLY A 88 40.41 -15.93 -2.30
CA GLY A 88 39.78 -14.81 -3.01
C GLY A 88 40.01 -13.42 -2.39
N ILE A 89 40.31 -12.45 -3.27
CA ILE A 89 40.41 -11.03 -2.91
C ILE A 89 38.99 -10.48 -2.77
N MET A 90 38.59 -10.08 -1.56
CA MET A 90 37.22 -9.64 -1.27
C MET A 90 37.01 -8.16 -1.54
N ALA A 91 38.06 -7.36 -1.37
CA ALA A 91 38.04 -5.92 -1.55
C ALA A 91 39.35 -5.45 -2.17
N MET A 92 39.29 -4.36 -2.92
CA MET A 92 40.46 -3.63 -3.37
C MET A 92 40.15 -2.13 -3.48
N ARG A 93 41.18 -1.30 -3.40
CA ARG A 93 41.08 0.14 -3.62
C ARG A 93 42.37 0.70 -4.20
N VAL A 94 42.29 1.42 -5.31
CA VAL A 94 43.38 2.27 -5.82
C VAL A 94 43.40 3.58 -5.02
N THR A 95 44.57 3.96 -4.53
CA THR A 95 44.79 5.21 -3.78
C THR A 95 44.91 6.41 -4.72
N SER A 96 44.86 7.62 -4.17
CA SER A 96 45.21 8.86 -4.89
C SER A 96 46.68 8.91 -5.35
N GLU A 97 47.53 7.99 -4.89
CA GLU A 97 48.91 7.83 -5.34
C GLU A 97 49.07 6.75 -6.44
N GLY A 98 47.97 6.15 -6.93
CA GLY A 98 48.00 5.08 -7.92
C GLY A 98 48.52 3.73 -7.40
N THR A 99 48.82 3.62 -6.10
CA THR A 99 49.11 2.34 -5.42
C THR A 99 47.81 1.58 -5.18
N LEU A 100 47.88 0.25 -5.08
CA LEU A 100 46.70 -0.61 -4.92
C LEU A 100 46.70 -1.24 -3.53
N VAL A 101 45.57 -1.17 -2.83
CA VAL A 101 45.31 -1.95 -1.62
C VAL A 101 44.44 -3.14 -1.97
N THR A 102 44.74 -4.34 -1.46
CA THR A 102 43.88 -5.53 -1.58
C THR A 102 43.61 -6.18 -0.23
N GLY A 103 42.40 -6.71 -0.06
CA GLY A 103 41.93 -7.37 1.17
C GLY A 103 41.56 -8.82 0.93
N GLY A 104 42.24 -9.75 1.61
CA GLY A 104 42.03 -11.18 1.49
C GLY A 104 40.98 -11.71 2.47
N GLY A 105 39.98 -12.42 1.95
CA GLY A 105 38.92 -13.01 2.78
C GLY A 105 39.37 -14.23 3.58
N LYS A 106 40.27 -15.06 3.03
CA LYS A 106 40.72 -16.31 3.67
C LYS A 106 42.03 -16.18 4.45
N ASP A 107 43.00 -15.44 3.94
CA ASP A 107 44.30 -15.26 4.61
C ASP A 107 44.31 -14.10 5.62
N ARG A 108 43.23 -13.30 5.63
CA ARG A 108 43.02 -12.12 6.48
C ARG A 108 44.09 -11.03 6.31
N ARG A 109 44.82 -11.03 5.19
CA ARG A 109 45.83 -10.00 4.91
C ARG A 109 45.20 -8.78 4.25
N VAL A 110 45.73 -7.61 4.57
CA VAL A 110 45.65 -6.40 3.75
C VAL A 110 47.03 -6.18 3.16
N VAL A 111 47.13 -5.98 1.84
CA VAL A 111 48.42 -5.79 1.15
C VAL A 111 48.35 -4.50 0.33
N LEU A 112 49.36 -3.65 0.49
CA LEU A 112 49.63 -2.51 -0.36
C LEU A 112 50.62 -2.93 -1.46
N TRP A 113 50.29 -2.65 -2.72
CA TRP A 113 51.08 -2.95 -3.91
C TRP A 113 51.51 -1.67 -4.60
N ASP A 114 52.64 -1.71 -5.31
CA ASP A 114 53.09 -0.57 -6.12
C ASP A 114 52.23 -0.35 -7.39
N ARG A 115 52.52 0.72 -8.13
CA ARG A 115 51.79 1.13 -9.34
C ARG A 115 51.82 0.12 -10.49
N SER A 116 52.65 -0.93 -10.42
CA SER A 116 52.63 -2.05 -11.37
C SER A 116 51.69 -3.18 -10.95
N TYR A 117 51.23 -3.16 -9.69
CA TYR A 117 50.41 -4.18 -9.04
C TYR A 117 51.09 -5.55 -8.91
N THR A 118 52.42 -5.62 -9.11
CA THR A 118 53.22 -6.85 -9.00
C THR A 118 53.83 -7.06 -7.62
N ARG A 119 54.45 -6.02 -7.07
CA ARG A 119 55.27 -6.08 -5.85
C ARG A 119 54.51 -5.50 -4.67
N SER A 120 54.47 -6.25 -3.58
CA SER A 120 53.98 -5.77 -2.29
C SER A 120 54.96 -4.74 -1.71
N LEU A 121 54.43 -3.58 -1.33
CA LEU A 121 55.13 -2.51 -0.61
C LEU A 121 55.06 -2.73 0.90
N ARG A 122 53.91 -3.21 1.39
CA ARG A 122 53.65 -3.48 2.81
C ARG A 122 52.48 -4.45 2.94
N GLU A 123 52.46 -5.28 3.98
CA GLU A 123 51.27 -6.04 4.36
C GLU A 123 51.00 -5.98 5.87
N CYS A 124 49.74 -6.16 6.23
CA CYS A 124 49.29 -6.43 7.60
C CYS A 124 48.35 -7.63 7.59
N LYS A 125 48.18 -8.31 8.73
CA LYS A 125 47.31 -9.47 8.87
C LYS A 125 46.41 -9.34 10.09
N LEU A 126 45.09 -9.33 9.87
CA LEU A 126 44.10 -9.22 10.94
C LEU A 126 44.18 -10.42 11.90
N ASP A 127 43.87 -10.18 13.17
CA ASP A 127 43.72 -11.24 14.17
C ASP A 127 42.61 -12.26 13.76
N LYS A 128 42.69 -13.47 14.32
CA LYS A 128 41.67 -14.53 14.14
C LYS A 128 40.27 -14.03 14.50
N SER A 129 40.12 -13.28 15.58
CA SER A 129 38.82 -12.79 16.09
C SER A 129 38.18 -11.70 15.23
N LEU A 130 38.94 -11.07 14.33
CA LEU A 130 38.45 -10.06 13.39
C LEU A 130 38.01 -10.65 12.04
N GLY A 131 38.29 -11.92 11.76
CA GLY A 131 37.93 -12.56 10.49
C GLY A 131 38.66 -11.98 9.27
N GLY A 132 38.17 -12.34 8.08
CA GLY A 132 38.73 -11.86 6.82
C GLY A 132 38.33 -10.43 6.47
N VAL A 133 39.08 -9.80 5.58
CA VAL A 133 38.72 -8.48 5.02
C VAL A 133 37.50 -8.64 4.11
N ARG A 134 36.55 -7.70 4.16
CA ARG A 134 35.33 -7.69 3.33
C ARG A 134 35.15 -6.39 2.54
N SER A 135 35.56 -5.25 3.09
CA SER A 135 35.58 -3.95 2.40
C SER A 135 36.82 -3.14 2.80
N ILE A 136 37.24 -2.22 1.92
CA ILE A 136 38.33 -1.27 2.14
C ILE A 136 37.83 0.11 1.71
N CYS A 137 38.10 1.13 2.51
CA CYS A 137 37.87 2.53 2.19
C CYS A 137 39.08 3.37 2.62
N THR A 138 39.37 4.47 1.92
CA THR A 138 40.42 5.42 2.30
C THR A 138 39.93 6.36 3.40
N ALA A 139 40.83 6.78 4.29
CA ALA A 139 40.51 7.74 5.36
C ALA A 139 40.53 9.22 4.89
N ASP A 140 40.74 9.48 3.59
CA ASP A 140 41.00 10.79 2.97
C ASP A 140 39.93 11.87 3.22
N LYS A 141 38.74 11.48 3.69
CA LYS A 141 37.61 12.38 3.98
C LYS A 141 37.17 12.36 5.45
N CYS A 142 37.87 11.64 6.33
CA CYS A 142 37.47 11.46 7.72
C CYS A 142 38.14 12.49 8.64
N GLN A 143 37.41 13.55 9.01
CA GLN A 143 37.93 14.62 9.88
C GLN A 143 38.42 14.13 11.26
N MET A 144 37.97 12.96 11.72
CA MET A 144 38.41 12.35 12.99
C MET A 144 39.76 11.62 12.90
N PHE A 145 40.25 11.30 11.69
CA PHE A 145 41.46 10.51 11.46
C PHE A 145 42.35 11.22 10.44
N SER A 146 43.06 12.26 10.90
CA SER A 146 44.02 13.02 10.09
C SER A 146 45.30 12.21 9.81
N GLY A 147 45.28 11.35 8.79
CA GLY A 147 46.46 10.55 8.45
C GLY A 147 46.31 9.64 7.22
N ASN A 148 47.42 9.03 6.83
CA ASN A 148 47.51 8.10 5.69
C ASN A 148 46.95 6.71 6.08
N GLY A 149 45.62 6.65 6.24
CA GLY A 149 44.91 5.52 6.84
C GLY A 149 43.85 4.89 5.94
N LEU A 150 43.45 3.67 6.33
CA LEU A 150 42.46 2.84 5.65
C LEU A 150 41.42 2.32 6.64
N PHE A 151 40.14 2.42 6.29
CA PHE A 151 39.08 1.72 6.99
C PHE A 151 38.86 0.34 6.37
N LEU A 152 38.72 -0.66 7.24
CA LEU A 152 38.58 -2.08 6.89
C LEU A 152 37.29 -2.61 7.51
N GLY A 153 36.31 -2.97 6.67
CA GLY A 153 35.16 -3.75 7.13
C GLY A 153 35.50 -5.24 7.05
N THR A 154 35.21 -6.01 8.10
CA THR A 154 35.57 -7.43 8.18
C THR A 154 34.38 -8.37 8.07
N LEU A 155 34.66 -9.66 7.88
CA LEU A 155 33.67 -10.75 7.88
C LEU A 155 33.09 -11.08 9.27
N SER A 156 33.53 -10.42 10.35
CA SER A 156 33.02 -10.62 11.72
C SER A 156 32.33 -9.37 12.27
N ASN A 157 31.68 -8.59 11.40
CA ASN A 157 31.02 -7.32 11.71
C ASN A 157 31.88 -6.35 12.53
N ALA A 158 33.18 -6.30 12.23
CA ALA A 158 34.11 -5.32 12.77
C ALA A 158 34.41 -4.22 11.73
N LEU A 159 34.47 -2.97 12.21
CA LEU A 159 35.12 -1.86 11.53
C LEU A 159 36.48 -1.65 12.20
N CYS A 160 37.53 -1.68 11.39
CA CYS A 160 38.89 -1.44 11.84
C CYS A 160 39.53 -0.27 11.08
N HIS A 161 40.54 0.35 11.68
CA HIS A 161 41.38 1.36 11.07
C HIS A 161 42.82 0.84 10.97
N TRP A 162 43.44 1.01 9.81
CA TRP A 162 44.85 0.69 9.56
C TRP A 162 45.57 1.96 9.11
N THR A 163 46.36 2.55 10.01
CA THR A 163 47.38 3.54 9.64
C THR A 163 48.45 2.83 8.85
N LEU A 164 48.73 3.24 7.61
CA LEU A 164 49.64 2.52 6.70
C LEU A 164 51.05 2.37 7.26
N ASP A 165 51.50 3.27 8.13
CA ASP A 165 52.82 3.22 8.76
C ASP A 165 52.95 2.18 9.89
N LEU A 166 51.85 1.61 10.38
CA LEU A 166 51.83 0.63 11.48
C LEU A 166 51.71 -0.82 10.97
N GLU A 167 52.31 -1.75 11.72
CA GLU A 167 52.14 -3.21 11.50
C GLU A 167 50.83 -3.76 12.08
N THR A 168 50.15 -2.97 12.92
CA THR A 168 48.93 -3.35 13.65
C THR A 168 47.68 -2.65 13.10
N VAL A 169 46.52 -3.23 13.38
CA VAL A 169 45.20 -2.71 12.98
C VAL A 169 44.35 -2.49 14.23
N GLU A 170 43.80 -1.29 14.35
CA GLU A 170 42.95 -0.89 15.48
C GLU A 170 41.49 -1.28 15.20
N SER A 171 40.81 -1.91 16.15
CA SER A 171 39.37 -2.17 16.04
C SER A 171 38.61 -0.95 16.55
N VAL A 172 37.91 -0.25 15.65
CA VAL A 172 37.14 0.96 15.94
C VAL A 172 35.77 0.59 16.51
N SER A 173 35.13 -0.42 15.93
CA SER A 173 33.92 -1.04 16.46
C SER A 173 33.82 -2.51 16.04
N LYS A 174 33.07 -3.30 16.80
CA LYS A 174 32.71 -4.68 16.43
C LYS A 174 31.37 -5.05 17.06
N GLY A 175 30.37 -5.34 16.23
CA GLY A 175 29.06 -5.79 16.68
C GLY A 175 29.03 -7.27 17.06
N HIS A 176 27.82 -7.81 17.16
CA HIS A 176 27.54 -9.24 17.09
C HIS A 176 27.58 -9.71 15.63
N ALA A 177 27.80 -11.01 15.43
CA ALA A 177 27.97 -11.61 14.09
C ALA A 177 26.92 -12.68 13.75
N ASP A 178 26.02 -12.95 14.69
CA ASP A 178 24.96 -13.97 14.63
C ASP A 178 23.69 -13.39 15.28
N GLU A 179 22.61 -14.18 15.32
CA GLU A 179 21.31 -13.78 15.88
C GLU A 179 21.40 -13.49 17.39
N LEU A 180 20.75 -12.40 17.84
CA LEU A 180 20.91 -11.81 19.17
C LEU A 180 19.56 -11.71 19.88
N TRP A 181 19.39 -12.46 20.97
CA TRP A 181 18.19 -12.46 21.81
C TRP A 181 18.46 -11.97 23.24
N GLY A 182 19.62 -12.32 23.81
CA GLY A 182 19.91 -12.00 25.21
C GLY A 182 20.30 -10.54 25.39
N LEU A 183 19.54 -9.83 26.23
CA LEU A 183 19.76 -8.43 26.61
C LEU A 183 19.42 -8.26 28.10
N ALA A 184 20.31 -7.61 28.87
CA ALA A 184 19.98 -7.14 30.22
C ALA A 184 20.67 -5.81 30.56
N ALA A 185 19.94 -4.91 31.23
CA ALA A 185 20.50 -3.68 31.79
C ALA A 185 21.12 -3.95 33.17
N HIS A 186 22.25 -3.31 33.45
CA HIS A 186 22.92 -3.39 34.75
C HIS A 186 22.11 -2.61 35.81
N PRO A 187 21.88 -3.14 37.04
CA PRO A 187 20.95 -2.53 38.01
C PRO A 187 21.26 -1.11 38.54
N ARG A 188 22.42 -0.52 38.23
CA ARG A 188 22.85 0.82 38.72
C ARG A 188 23.82 1.54 37.78
N LYS A 189 24.82 0.82 37.25
CA LYS A 189 25.77 1.39 36.28
C LYS A 189 25.08 1.66 34.94
N PRO A 190 25.51 2.66 34.15
CA PRO A 190 25.00 2.93 32.80
C PRO A 190 25.52 1.89 31.79
N GLN A 191 25.30 0.61 32.07
CA GLN A 191 25.87 -0.53 31.36
C GLN A 191 24.77 -1.53 31.01
N PHE A 192 24.98 -2.30 29.95
CA PHE A 192 24.08 -3.38 29.55
C PHE A 192 24.89 -4.49 28.89
N VAL A 193 24.40 -5.72 28.98
CA VAL A 193 24.99 -6.88 28.32
C VAL A 193 24.14 -7.31 27.13
N THR A 194 24.77 -7.80 26.08
CA THR A 194 24.12 -8.55 25.00
C THR A 194 24.84 -9.86 24.70
N CYS A 195 24.12 -10.85 24.20
CA CYS A 195 24.70 -12.11 23.75
C CYS A 195 23.98 -12.75 22.55
N ASP A 196 24.75 -13.47 21.72
CA ASP A 196 24.29 -14.03 20.43
C ASP A 196 24.46 -15.56 20.31
N TYR A 197 23.92 -16.12 19.21
CA TYR A 197 24.01 -17.54 18.87
C TYR A 197 25.42 -18.03 18.53
N SER A 198 26.39 -17.14 18.26
CA SER A 198 27.80 -17.54 18.19
C SER A 198 28.40 -17.83 19.57
N GLY A 199 27.67 -17.54 20.66
CA GLY A 199 28.12 -17.65 22.05
C GLY A 199 28.93 -16.44 22.52
N LEU A 200 28.96 -15.35 21.76
CA LEU A 200 29.64 -14.12 22.13
C LEU A 200 28.80 -13.34 23.14
N VAL A 201 29.36 -13.05 24.31
CA VAL A 201 28.76 -12.21 25.37
C VAL A 201 29.57 -10.92 25.49
N VAL A 202 28.90 -9.76 25.46
CA VAL A 202 29.54 -8.44 25.50
C VAL A 202 28.86 -7.55 26.54
N LEU A 203 29.65 -7.03 27.49
CA LEU A 203 29.22 -5.94 28.37
C LEU A 203 29.57 -4.60 27.71
N TRP A 204 28.61 -3.68 27.64
CA TRP A 204 28.74 -2.37 27.00
C TRP A 204 28.63 -1.23 28.01
N GLU A 205 29.45 -0.19 27.82
CA GLU A 205 29.34 1.10 28.51
C GLU A 205 28.52 2.07 27.66
N SER A 206 27.26 2.30 28.05
CA SER A 206 26.31 3.05 27.21
C SER A 206 26.72 4.50 26.95
N LYS A 207 27.46 5.14 27.87
CA LYS A 207 27.91 6.54 27.74
C LYS A 207 29.07 6.72 26.76
N THR A 208 29.82 5.67 26.45
CA THR A 208 30.99 5.72 25.55
C THR A 208 30.81 4.91 24.28
N HIS A 209 29.72 4.15 24.18
CA HIS A 209 29.40 3.23 23.07
C HIS A 209 30.51 2.19 22.81
N ARG A 210 31.22 1.78 23.86
CA ARG A 210 32.34 0.82 23.81
C ARG A 210 32.04 -0.43 24.65
N PRO A 211 32.59 -1.60 24.27
CA PRO A 211 32.59 -2.76 25.14
C PRO A 211 33.48 -2.52 26.36
N VAL A 212 33.03 -2.91 27.54
CA VAL A 212 33.85 -3.03 28.76
C VAL A 212 34.72 -4.28 28.65
N TRP A 213 34.09 -5.41 28.28
CA TRP A 213 34.76 -6.68 28.02
C TRP A 213 33.97 -7.50 26.99
N ARG A 214 34.59 -8.58 26.49
CA ARG A 214 33.96 -9.60 25.65
C ARG A 214 34.39 -10.98 26.16
N THR A 215 33.46 -11.92 26.28
CA THR A 215 33.77 -13.33 26.58
C THR A 215 33.01 -14.25 25.63
N GLN A 216 33.45 -15.51 25.55
CA GLN A 216 32.97 -16.51 24.60
C GLN A 216 32.53 -17.75 25.37
N ILE A 217 31.22 -17.99 25.41
CA ILE A 217 30.67 -19.24 25.95
C ILE A 217 30.60 -20.32 24.86
N LYS A 218 30.36 -21.57 25.28
CA LYS A 218 30.43 -22.77 24.43
C LYS A 218 29.18 -23.04 23.58
N PHE A 219 28.03 -22.50 23.99
CA PHE A 219 26.73 -22.75 23.37
C PHE A 219 26.07 -21.42 22.97
N ALA A 220 25.17 -21.47 21.98
CA ALA A 220 24.40 -20.32 21.52
C ALA A 220 23.64 -19.67 22.70
N ALA A 221 23.84 -18.35 22.88
CA ALA A 221 23.29 -17.61 24.01
C ALA A 221 21.90 -17.05 23.66
N GLN A 222 20.93 -17.29 24.54
CA GLN A 222 19.52 -16.93 24.31
C GLN A 222 19.06 -15.78 25.21
N SER A 223 19.45 -15.78 26.48
CA SER A 223 18.89 -14.88 27.48
C SER A 223 19.95 -14.38 28.46
N ALA A 224 19.72 -13.22 29.06
CA ALA A 224 20.64 -12.60 30.00
C ALA A 224 19.88 -12.00 31.19
N GLN A 225 20.47 -12.03 32.38
CA GLN A 225 19.91 -11.40 33.58
C GLN A 225 21.00 -11.07 34.60
N PHE A 226 21.06 -9.82 35.08
CA PHE A 226 21.90 -9.46 36.22
C PHE A 226 21.26 -9.86 37.55
N HIS A 227 22.09 -10.27 38.52
CA HIS A 227 21.68 -10.41 39.91
C HIS A 227 21.54 -9.03 40.59
N PRO A 228 20.63 -8.85 41.57
CA PRO A 228 20.49 -7.58 42.28
C PRO A 228 21.74 -7.06 43.01
N THR A 229 22.75 -7.90 43.26
CA THR A 229 24.06 -7.46 43.82
C THR A 229 25.03 -6.89 42.79
N GLU A 230 24.65 -6.79 41.51
CA GLU A 230 25.45 -6.22 40.39
C GLU A 230 26.73 -6.96 39.99
N GLU A 231 27.35 -7.73 40.88
CA GLU A 231 28.57 -8.49 40.60
C GLU A 231 28.35 -9.67 39.64
N ILE A 232 27.12 -10.18 39.56
CA ILE A 232 26.80 -11.44 38.87
C ILE A 232 25.87 -11.22 37.69
N LEU A 233 26.22 -11.88 36.60
CA LEU A 233 25.46 -12.00 35.36
C LEU A 233 25.17 -13.47 35.09
N LEU A 234 23.91 -13.79 34.79
CA LEU A 234 23.53 -15.08 34.22
C LEU A 234 23.29 -14.96 32.72
N ILE A 235 23.75 -15.97 31.97
CA ILE A 235 23.48 -16.16 30.54
C ILE A 235 22.83 -17.53 30.30
N GLY A 236 21.61 -17.56 29.75
CA GLY A 236 20.91 -18.77 29.34
C GLY A 236 21.22 -19.14 27.89
N THR A 237 21.10 -20.43 27.55
CA THR A 237 21.49 -20.95 26.23
C THR A 237 20.42 -21.82 25.59
N THR A 238 20.53 -22.04 24.28
CA THR A 238 19.63 -22.94 23.53
C THR A 238 19.77 -24.42 23.92
N ALA A 239 20.85 -24.79 24.62
CA ALA A 239 21.17 -26.17 25.05
C ALA A 239 20.69 -26.53 26.47
N GLY A 240 19.77 -25.74 27.05
CA GLY A 240 19.27 -25.92 28.42
C GLY A 240 20.30 -25.69 29.52
N ARG A 241 21.42 -25.06 29.17
CA ARG A 241 22.49 -24.68 30.09
C ARG A 241 22.46 -23.19 30.36
N TRP A 242 22.95 -22.81 31.52
CA TRP A 242 23.15 -21.41 31.86
C TRP A 242 24.48 -21.23 32.59
N TYR A 243 25.08 -20.08 32.37
CA TYR A 243 26.39 -19.69 32.88
C TYR A 243 26.25 -18.62 33.94
N CYS A 244 26.91 -18.80 35.08
CA CYS A 244 27.17 -17.74 36.05
C CYS A 244 28.50 -17.06 35.70
N ILE A 245 28.48 -15.75 35.50
CA ILE A 245 29.62 -14.94 35.04
C ILE A 245 29.83 -13.77 36.00
N ASP A 246 31.07 -13.55 36.40
CA ASP A 246 31.48 -12.35 37.13
C ASP A 246 31.44 -11.12 36.19
N ALA A 247 30.58 -10.15 36.50
CA ALA A 247 30.33 -8.99 35.66
C ALA A 247 31.51 -8.00 35.61
N SER A 248 32.48 -8.10 36.51
CA SER A 248 33.67 -7.22 36.55
C SER A 248 34.83 -7.74 35.70
N SER A 249 35.01 -9.07 35.66
CA SER A 249 36.17 -9.76 35.09
C SER A 249 35.86 -10.64 33.89
N ALA A 250 34.58 -10.83 33.55
CA ALA A 250 34.08 -11.74 32.52
C ALA A 250 34.41 -13.24 32.75
N ALA A 251 34.84 -13.60 33.97
CA ALA A 251 35.17 -14.97 34.34
C ALA A 251 33.89 -15.80 34.56
N ILE A 252 33.88 -17.02 34.01
CA ILE A 252 32.80 -17.99 34.26
C ILE A 252 33.04 -18.62 35.65
N ILE A 253 32.04 -18.52 36.52
CA ILE A 253 32.06 -19.02 37.90
C ILE A 253 31.47 -20.44 37.97
N GLU A 254 30.28 -20.65 37.37
CA GLU A 254 29.60 -21.96 37.29
C GLU A 254 28.98 -22.16 35.89
N GLU A 255 28.93 -23.41 35.42
CA GLU A 255 28.11 -23.86 34.28
C GLU A 255 27.08 -24.87 34.80
N ASN A 256 25.79 -24.54 34.67
CA ASN A 256 24.69 -25.34 35.22
C ASN A 256 23.72 -25.81 34.12
N GLN A 257 22.98 -26.88 34.38
CA GLN A 257 21.94 -27.43 33.50
C GLN A 257 20.56 -27.25 34.17
N ALA A 258 19.59 -26.70 33.43
CA ALA A 258 18.23 -26.48 33.92
C ALA A 258 17.39 -27.77 33.89
N GLY A 259 17.08 -28.26 32.69
CA GLY A 259 16.34 -29.50 32.43
C GLY A 259 17.20 -30.64 31.89
N GLU A 260 16.74 -31.88 32.06
CA GLU A 260 17.39 -33.08 31.47
C GLU A 260 17.21 -33.11 29.94
N ASP A 261 16.08 -32.58 29.46
CA ASP A 261 15.70 -32.47 28.05
C ASP A 261 16.52 -31.46 27.23
N LYS A 262 17.41 -30.69 27.88
CA LYS A 262 18.37 -29.75 27.27
C LYS A 262 17.74 -28.73 26.31
N LYS A 263 16.53 -28.28 26.62
CA LYS A 263 15.76 -27.30 25.83
C LYS A 263 16.18 -25.87 26.12
N GLN A 264 15.96 -24.98 25.15
CA GLN A 264 16.31 -23.57 25.20
C GLN A 264 15.73 -22.81 26.39
N LEU A 265 16.51 -21.86 26.94
CA LEU A 265 16.15 -21.06 28.12
C LEU A 265 15.88 -19.59 27.72
N ASP A 266 14.64 -19.25 27.43
CA ASP A 266 14.24 -17.91 26.95
C ASP A 266 14.29 -16.83 28.04
N CYS A 267 13.96 -17.19 29.28
CA CYS A 267 13.84 -16.21 30.35
C CYS A 267 14.51 -16.66 31.65
N LEU A 268 15.38 -15.80 32.15
CA LEU A 268 16.00 -15.86 33.48
C LEU A 268 15.42 -14.73 34.31
N ARG A 269 15.08 -14.98 35.58
CA ARG A 269 14.71 -13.89 36.50
C ARG A 269 15.04 -14.20 37.95
N PHE A 270 15.61 -13.22 38.63
CA PHE A 270 15.73 -13.23 40.08
C PHE A 270 14.47 -12.65 40.74
N SER A 271 14.18 -13.10 41.95
CA SER A 271 13.31 -12.39 42.88
C SER A 271 13.89 -11.01 43.24
N PRO A 272 13.09 -10.06 43.76
CA PRO A 272 13.55 -8.69 44.02
C PRO A 272 14.71 -8.60 45.03
N ASP A 273 14.79 -9.58 45.95
CA ASP A 273 15.85 -9.74 46.96
C ASP A 273 17.08 -10.54 46.46
N GLY A 274 16.99 -11.14 45.27
CA GLY A 274 18.02 -12.02 44.70
C GLY A 274 18.03 -13.46 45.23
N ALA A 275 17.25 -13.80 46.26
CA ALA A 275 17.33 -15.08 46.97
C ALA A 275 16.82 -16.29 46.16
N ILE A 276 16.03 -16.05 45.11
CA ILE A 276 15.42 -17.08 44.26
C ILE A 276 15.69 -16.74 42.79
N LEU A 277 16.05 -17.77 42.01
CA LEU A 277 16.17 -17.71 40.55
C LEU A 277 15.08 -18.60 39.93
N ALA A 278 14.31 -18.03 39.01
CA ALA A 278 13.40 -18.73 38.11
C ALA A 278 13.97 -18.76 36.68
N ILE A 279 13.83 -19.91 36.00
CA ILE A 279 14.30 -20.15 34.64
C ILE A 279 13.18 -20.78 33.82
N GLY A 280 12.66 -20.08 32.81
CA GLY A 280 11.69 -20.62 31.86
C GLY A 280 12.37 -21.39 30.73
N SER A 281 11.76 -22.48 30.28
CA SER A 281 12.35 -23.42 29.33
C SER A 281 11.40 -23.83 28.19
N HIS A 282 11.98 -24.19 27.05
CA HIS A 282 11.35 -24.86 25.91
C HIS A 282 10.97 -26.34 26.15
N ASP A 283 11.09 -26.83 27.39
CA ASP A 283 10.45 -28.07 27.87
C ASP A 283 9.11 -27.82 28.59
N ASN A 284 8.56 -26.59 28.48
CA ASN A 284 7.30 -26.12 29.07
C ASN A 284 7.34 -25.94 30.61
N HIS A 285 8.51 -26.04 31.24
CA HIS A 285 8.66 -25.89 32.69
C HIS A 285 9.34 -24.59 33.10
N ILE A 286 9.16 -24.26 34.38
CA ILE A 286 9.94 -23.23 35.08
C ILE A 286 10.77 -23.93 36.16
N TYR A 287 12.09 -23.79 36.11
CA TYR A 287 13.00 -24.34 37.10
C TYR A 287 13.32 -23.29 38.16
N MET A 288 13.17 -23.68 39.43
CA MET A 288 13.38 -22.81 40.59
C MET A 288 14.66 -23.22 41.32
N TYR A 289 15.48 -22.23 41.67
CA TYR A 289 16.72 -22.39 42.43
C TYR A 289 16.71 -21.43 43.63
N ASN A 290 17.19 -21.91 44.77
CA ASN A 290 17.67 -21.04 45.83
C ASN A 290 19.04 -20.48 45.43
N VAL A 291 19.28 -19.21 45.74
CA VAL A 291 20.51 -18.49 45.42
C VAL A 291 21.26 -18.20 46.72
N GLU A 292 22.50 -18.63 46.78
CA GLU A 292 23.35 -18.54 47.97
C GLU A 292 24.65 -17.78 47.64
N ASN A 293 25.43 -17.42 48.66
CA ASN A 293 26.73 -16.75 48.51
C ASN A 293 26.70 -15.49 47.60
N HIS A 294 25.76 -14.57 47.85
CA HIS A 294 25.58 -13.30 47.09
C HIS A 294 25.39 -13.45 45.56
N GLY A 295 24.87 -14.60 45.11
CA GLY A 295 24.68 -14.91 43.69
C GLY A 295 25.78 -15.81 43.11
N LYS A 296 26.66 -16.39 43.94
CA LYS A 296 27.81 -17.19 43.47
C LYS A 296 27.61 -18.70 43.61
N SER A 297 26.49 -19.18 44.15
CA SER A 297 26.12 -20.60 44.10
C SER A 297 24.61 -20.82 44.11
N TYR A 298 24.17 -21.94 43.54
CA TYR A 298 22.78 -22.17 43.14
C TYR A 298 22.30 -23.58 43.45
N LYS A 299 21.19 -23.69 44.20
CA LYS A 299 20.62 -24.96 44.64
C LYS A 299 19.22 -25.16 44.07
N LYS A 300 19.09 -26.04 43.07
CA LYS A 300 17.81 -26.38 42.43
C LYS A 300 16.81 -26.89 43.49
N THR A 301 15.66 -26.22 43.61
CA THR A 301 14.67 -26.50 44.66
C THR A 301 13.35 -27.08 44.15
N THR A 302 12.92 -26.78 42.92
CA THR A 302 11.77 -27.46 42.29
C THR A 302 11.72 -27.26 40.77
N ARG A 303 10.77 -27.93 40.12
CA ARG A 303 10.30 -27.67 38.75
C ARG A 303 8.79 -27.40 38.80
N LEU A 304 8.35 -26.27 38.29
CA LEU A 304 6.93 -25.94 38.12
C LEU A 304 6.45 -26.49 36.76
N SER A 305 5.35 -27.25 36.78
CA SER A 305 4.64 -27.75 35.59
C SER A 305 3.27 -27.08 35.53
N GLY A 306 2.78 -26.75 34.33
CA GLY A 306 1.41 -26.22 34.16
C GLY A 306 1.14 -25.51 32.84
N HIS A 307 2.18 -25.04 32.12
CA HIS A 307 2.03 -24.55 30.75
C HIS A 307 1.89 -25.71 29.75
N SER A 308 1.11 -25.49 28.70
CA SER A 308 0.96 -26.41 27.56
C SER A 308 2.12 -26.34 26.56
N SER A 309 2.91 -25.26 26.61
CA SER A 309 3.92 -24.90 25.60
C SER A 309 5.12 -24.15 26.22
N PHE A 310 6.11 -23.80 25.39
CA PHE A 310 7.41 -23.26 25.83
C PHE A 310 7.27 -21.94 26.57
N VAL A 311 8.04 -21.74 27.66
CA VAL A 311 7.91 -20.57 28.55
C VAL A 311 8.75 -19.39 28.05
N THR A 312 8.10 -18.36 27.53
CA THR A 312 8.75 -17.21 26.86
C THR A 312 9.19 -16.11 27.82
N HIS A 313 8.35 -15.77 28.81
CA HIS A 313 8.63 -14.69 29.77
C HIS A 313 8.21 -15.04 31.20
N LEU A 314 8.87 -14.39 32.16
CA LEU A 314 8.63 -14.50 33.61
C LEU A 314 8.69 -13.10 34.25
N ASP A 315 7.88 -12.85 35.28
CA ASP A 315 7.97 -11.64 36.13
C ASP A 315 7.61 -11.97 37.59
N PHE A 316 8.45 -11.60 38.54
CA PHE A 316 8.11 -11.65 39.98
C PHE A 316 7.28 -10.42 40.40
N SER A 317 6.49 -10.52 41.46
CA SER A 317 5.88 -9.37 42.16
C SER A 317 6.92 -8.57 42.95
N THR A 318 6.62 -7.30 43.28
CA THR A 318 7.53 -6.42 44.05
C THR A 318 7.82 -6.92 45.46
N ASP A 319 6.92 -7.72 46.05
CA ASP A 319 7.09 -8.39 47.34
C ASP A 319 7.75 -9.77 47.23
N GLY A 320 8.08 -10.23 46.02
CA GLY A 320 8.67 -11.55 45.73
C GLY A 320 7.75 -12.74 45.96
N ARG A 321 6.51 -12.53 46.43
CA ARG A 321 5.56 -13.59 46.81
C ARG A 321 4.98 -14.34 45.62
N TYR A 322 4.77 -13.63 44.51
CA TYR A 322 4.09 -14.13 43.33
C TYR A 322 4.99 -14.04 42.11
N MET A 323 4.67 -14.86 41.11
CA MET A 323 5.30 -14.82 39.80
C MET A 323 4.22 -15.01 38.72
N GLN A 324 4.31 -14.25 37.63
CA GLN A 324 3.55 -14.49 36.40
C GLN A 324 4.46 -15.07 35.31
N SER A 325 3.90 -15.83 34.39
CA SER A 325 4.62 -16.44 33.27
C SER A 325 3.76 -16.50 32.01
N THR A 326 4.41 -16.40 30.84
CA THR A 326 3.76 -16.56 29.53
C THR A 326 4.34 -17.71 28.74
N SER A 327 3.52 -18.42 27.95
CA SER A 327 3.95 -19.47 27.03
C SER A 327 3.75 -19.12 25.55
N GLY A 328 4.31 -19.95 24.66
CA GLY A 328 4.07 -19.92 23.22
C GLY A 328 2.61 -20.18 22.80
N ASP A 329 1.79 -20.80 23.67
CA ASP A 329 0.34 -20.97 23.47
C ASP A 329 -0.46 -19.77 24.02
N TYR A 330 0.22 -18.64 24.21
CA TYR A 330 -0.31 -17.36 24.70
C TYR A 330 -0.94 -17.41 26.11
N GLU A 331 -0.68 -18.47 26.89
CA GLU A 331 -1.22 -18.62 28.24
C GLU A 331 -0.57 -17.62 29.20
N LEU A 332 -1.36 -16.93 30.02
CA LEU A 332 -0.88 -16.23 31.21
C LEU A 332 -1.17 -17.06 32.46
N LEU A 333 -0.12 -17.53 33.13
CA LEU A 333 -0.19 -18.29 34.38
C LEU A 333 0.42 -17.50 35.55
N TYR A 334 0.00 -17.86 36.76
CA TYR A 334 0.45 -17.26 38.01
C TYR A 334 0.85 -18.34 39.03
N TRP A 335 1.83 -18.03 39.88
CA TRP A 335 2.45 -18.97 40.82
C TRP A 335 2.64 -18.30 42.18
N ASP A 336 2.42 -19.04 43.26
CA ASP A 336 2.89 -18.65 44.61
C ASP A 336 4.31 -19.21 44.81
N VAL A 337 5.25 -18.31 45.09
CA VAL A 337 6.69 -18.61 45.13
C VAL A 337 7.06 -19.41 46.38
N ALA A 338 6.33 -19.21 47.49
CA ALA A 338 6.57 -19.92 48.74
C ALA A 338 5.93 -21.31 48.75
N ALA A 339 4.68 -21.42 48.28
CA ALA A 339 3.98 -22.70 48.13
C ALA A 339 4.46 -23.52 46.91
N ARG A 340 5.18 -22.89 45.97
CA ARG A 340 5.77 -23.50 44.76
C ARG A 340 4.72 -24.17 43.87
N SER A 341 3.57 -23.53 43.72
CA SER A 341 2.37 -24.08 43.09
C SER A 341 1.64 -23.05 42.22
N GLN A 342 0.90 -23.53 41.22
CA GLN A 342 0.09 -22.71 40.33
C GLN A 342 -1.14 -22.12 41.06
N LEU A 343 -1.38 -20.82 40.88
CA LEU A 343 -2.56 -20.13 41.39
C LEU A 343 -3.75 -20.28 40.44
N GLN A 344 -4.85 -20.82 40.96
CA GLN A 344 -6.10 -21.03 40.21
C GLN A 344 -6.94 -19.74 40.09
N PHE A 345 -6.91 -18.88 41.11
CA PHE A 345 -7.76 -17.68 41.20
C PHE A 345 -7.13 -16.46 40.50
N LYS A 346 -7.10 -16.49 39.16
CA LYS A 346 -6.42 -15.47 38.32
C LYS A 346 -6.91 -14.02 38.55
N SER A 347 -8.16 -13.81 38.97
CA SER A 347 -8.75 -12.46 39.14
C SER A 347 -8.04 -11.61 40.20
N ALA A 348 -7.56 -12.22 41.29
CA ALA A 348 -6.84 -11.52 42.36
C ALA A 348 -5.47 -10.98 41.92
N MET A 349 -4.93 -11.48 40.80
CA MET A 349 -3.60 -11.11 40.29
C MET A 349 -3.61 -9.83 39.42
N ARG A 350 -4.80 -9.29 39.10
CA ARG A 350 -4.96 -8.06 38.30
C ARG A 350 -4.34 -6.82 38.97
N ASP A 351 -4.39 -6.78 40.29
CA ASP A 351 -4.02 -5.61 41.10
C ASP A 351 -2.66 -5.82 41.81
N VAL A 352 -1.90 -6.85 41.42
CA VAL A 352 -0.56 -7.16 41.95
C VAL A 352 0.49 -6.31 41.23
N THR A 353 1.31 -5.58 41.99
CA THR A 353 2.44 -4.84 41.42
C THR A 353 3.60 -5.79 41.07
N TRP A 354 3.90 -5.92 39.78
CA TRP A 354 5.02 -6.70 39.26
C TRP A 354 6.35 -5.93 39.41
N ASN A 355 7.43 -6.59 39.83
CA ASN A 355 8.77 -6.01 40.05
C ASN A 355 9.41 -5.52 38.74
N THR A 356 9.23 -6.32 37.69
CA THR A 356 9.52 -6.00 36.30
C THR A 356 8.22 -6.09 35.49
N GLN A 357 8.26 -5.82 34.19
CA GLN A 357 7.18 -6.19 33.26
C GLN A 357 7.82 -6.44 31.91
N THR A 358 8.07 -7.71 31.61
CA THR A 358 8.45 -8.18 30.26
C THR A 358 7.50 -9.25 29.73
N CYS A 359 6.62 -9.83 30.56
CA CYS A 359 5.50 -10.63 30.07
C CYS A 359 4.66 -9.77 29.12
N VAL A 360 4.61 -10.18 27.84
CA VAL A 360 3.92 -9.46 26.76
C VAL A 360 2.40 -9.59 26.85
N PHE A 361 1.89 -10.64 27.50
CA PHE A 361 0.49 -10.80 27.88
C PHE A 361 0.29 -10.42 29.35
N GLY A 362 -0.73 -9.61 29.65
CA GLY A 362 -1.02 -9.14 31.01
C GLY A 362 -1.93 -7.92 31.06
N PHE A 363 -2.59 -7.69 32.20
CA PHE A 363 -3.58 -6.61 32.33
C PHE A 363 -2.97 -5.20 32.17
N HIS A 364 -1.71 -5.00 32.56
CA HIS A 364 -1.01 -3.71 32.44
C HIS A 364 -0.36 -3.45 31.07
N VAL A 365 -0.53 -4.38 30.12
CA VAL A 365 0.24 -4.39 28.86
C VAL A 365 -0.57 -4.73 27.61
N PHE A 366 -1.75 -5.37 27.71
CA PHE A 366 -2.51 -5.85 26.55
C PHE A 366 -2.83 -4.76 25.51
N GLY A 367 -2.89 -3.49 25.92
CA GLY A 367 -3.12 -2.34 25.05
C GLY A 367 -2.04 -2.08 24.00
N MET A 368 -0.86 -2.71 24.13
CA MET A 368 0.20 -2.62 23.12
C MET A 368 -0.08 -3.46 21.85
N TRP A 369 -0.95 -4.46 21.95
CA TRP A 369 -1.31 -5.34 20.84
C TRP A 369 -2.33 -4.64 19.93
N GLN A 370 -2.13 -4.72 18.62
CA GLN A 370 -3.04 -4.10 17.65
C GLN A 370 -4.22 -5.02 17.33
N GLN A 371 -5.33 -4.43 16.87
CA GLN A 371 -6.51 -5.21 16.48
C GLN A 371 -6.17 -6.10 15.27
N GLY A 372 -6.25 -7.42 15.45
CA GLY A 372 -5.88 -8.40 14.43
C GLY A 372 -4.41 -8.79 14.39
N ALA A 373 -3.59 -8.37 15.37
CA ALA A 373 -2.24 -8.91 15.56
C ALA A 373 -2.30 -10.40 15.96
N ASP A 374 -1.37 -11.21 15.47
CA ASP A 374 -1.15 -12.57 15.97
C ASP A 374 -0.30 -12.53 17.25
N GLY A 375 -0.42 -13.54 18.12
CA GLY A 375 0.32 -13.61 19.38
C GLY A 375 1.85 -13.75 19.24
N HIS A 376 2.37 -13.90 18.02
CA HIS A 376 3.80 -13.79 17.72
C HIS A 376 4.27 -12.36 17.41
N ASP A 377 3.37 -11.41 17.12
CA ASP A 377 3.76 -10.10 16.55
C ASP A 377 4.62 -9.24 17.48
N ILE A 378 4.53 -9.43 18.79
CA ILE A 378 5.32 -8.69 19.78
C ILE A 378 6.27 -9.66 20.50
N LEU A 379 7.55 -9.53 20.17
CA LEU A 379 8.61 -10.43 20.63
C LEU A 379 9.04 -10.16 22.07
N SER A 380 8.97 -8.91 22.51
CA SER A 380 9.35 -8.52 23.87
C SER A 380 8.76 -7.18 24.28
N CYS A 381 8.63 -6.95 25.59
CA CYS A 381 8.34 -5.63 26.15
C CYS A 381 9.18 -5.35 27.41
N SER A 382 9.27 -4.08 27.82
CA SER A 382 9.92 -3.68 29.06
C SER A 382 9.33 -2.38 29.61
N ALA A 383 8.81 -2.41 30.84
CA ALA A 383 8.42 -1.21 31.55
C ALA A 383 9.63 -0.49 32.16
N SER A 384 9.66 0.83 32.00
CA SER A 384 10.60 1.73 32.68
C SER A 384 10.55 1.56 34.21
N GLY A 385 11.69 1.72 34.89
CA GLY A 385 11.77 1.59 36.35
C GLY A 385 10.89 2.57 37.13
N SER A 386 10.58 3.74 36.54
CA SER A 386 9.64 4.73 37.08
C SER A 386 8.16 4.42 36.78
N ARG A 387 7.87 3.35 36.03
CA ARG A 387 6.52 2.93 35.60
C ARG A 387 5.70 4.01 34.89
N ALA A 388 6.37 4.97 34.25
CA ALA A 388 5.74 5.97 33.40
C ALA A 388 5.60 5.52 31.93
N LEU A 389 6.56 4.73 31.46
CA LEU A 389 6.70 4.28 30.06
C LEU A 389 6.85 2.76 29.95
N LEU A 390 6.44 2.23 28.80
CA LEU A 390 6.54 0.83 28.38
C LEU A 390 7.06 0.79 26.93
N ALA A 391 8.17 0.12 26.69
CA ALA A 391 8.64 -0.16 25.33
C ALA A 391 8.20 -1.56 24.89
N SER A 392 7.94 -1.77 23.60
CA SER A 392 7.83 -3.10 23.00
C SER A 392 8.57 -3.18 21.67
N ALA A 393 8.95 -4.40 21.26
CA ALA A 393 9.59 -4.67 19.98
C ALA A 393 8.74 -5.67 19.17
N ASP A 394 8.50 -5.37 17.89
CA ASP A 394 7.65 -6.18 17.01
C ASP A 394 8.44 -6.98 15.95
N THR A 395 7.80 -8.02 15.41
CA THR A 395 8.26 -8.86 14.29
C THR A 395 8.62 -8.09 13.02
N HIS A 396 8.16 -6.83 12.93
CA HIS A 396 8.39 -5.94 11.80
C HIS A 396 9.61 -5.02 12.01
N GLY A 397 10.38 -5.25 13.08
CA GLY A 397 11.62 -4.54 13.38
C GLY A 397 11.42 -3.14 13.97
N LYS A 398 10.23 -2.80 14.48
CA LYS A 398 9.96 -1.53 15.14
C LYS A 398 10.12 -1.65 16.65
N VAL A 399 10.52 -0.54 17.27
CA VAL A 399 10.40 -0.34 18.71
C VAL A 399 9.30 0.69 18.96
N ASN A 400 8.25 0.27 19.66
CA ASN A 400 7.07 1.08 19.97
C ASN A 400 7.16 1.56 21.43
N LEU A 401 6.69 2.78 21.72
CA LEU A 401 6.78 3.38 23.06
C LEU A 401 5.40 3.87 23.54
N PHE A 402 4.96 3.33 24.67
CA PHE A 402 3.64 3.56 25.27
C PHE A 402 3.78 4.19 26.65
N ARG A 403 2.69 4.80 27.13
CA ARG A 403 2.53 5.09 28.56
C ARG A 403 2.26 3.79 29.32
N PHE A 404 2.80 3.63 30.52
CA PHE A 404 2.48 2.53 31.41
C PHE A 404 1.46 2.98 32.49
N PRO A 405 0.49 2.14 32.89
CA PRO A 405 0.12 0.85 32.27
C PRO A 405 -0.54 1.05 30.90
N CYS A 406 -0.25 0.14 29.96
CA CYS A 406 -0.89 0.10 28.64
C CYS A 406 -2.10 -0.85 28.70
N SER A 407 -3.16 -0.40 29.37
CA SER A 407 -4.39 -1.16 29.63
C SER A 407 -5.58 -0.73 28.76
N THR A 408 -5.32 -0.10 27.61
CA THR A 408 -6.30 0.29 26.61
C THR A 408 -5.73 0.04 25.23
N PHE A 409 -6.50 -0.58 24.33
CA PHE A 409 -6.06 -0.87 22.97
C PHE A 409 -5.67 0.42 22.24
N GLN A 410 -4.38 0.60 21.98
CA GLN A 410 -3.92 1.70 21.14
C GLN A 410 -4.08 1.32 19.67
N ILE A 411 -5.20 1.76 19.08
CA ILE A 411 -5.29 1.90 17.63
C ILE A 411 -4.14 2.82 17.21
N MET A 412 -3.13 2.25 16.56
CA MET A 412 -1.99 3.00 16.03
C MET A 412 -2.44 3.89 14.88
N GLN A 413 -2.98 5.06 15.23
CA GLN A 413 -3.21 6.16 14.30
C GLN A 413 -1.89 6.44 13.58
N LYS A 414 -1.83 6.18 12.28
CA LYS A 414 -0.92 6.94 11.40
C LYS A 414 -1.15 8.41 11.71
N LYS A 415 -0.10 9.18 11.99
CA LYS A 415 -0.22 10.60 12.40
C LYS A 415 -1.11 11.36 11.42
N GLY A 416 -2.33 11.62 11.87
CA GLY A 416 -3.49 12.05 11.08
C GLY A 416 -4.61 12.44 12.03
N SER A 417 -4.27 13.28 13.02
CA SER A 417 -5.13 14.12 13.86
C SER A 417 -6.61 13.71 13.97
N ASN A 418 -6.92 12.73 14.83
CA ASN A 418 -8.29 12.61 15.34
C ASN A 418 -8.59 13.79 16.28
N MET A 419 -9.38 14.77 15.82
CA MET A 419 -9.96 15.84 16.64
C MET A 419 -11.11 15.31 17.52
N ALA A 420 -10.87 14.22 18.27
CA ALA A 420 -11.90 13.51 19.02
C ALA A 420 -12.32 14.21 20.32
N GLU A 421 -11.47 15.07 20.89
CA GLU A 421 -11.82 15.95 22.02
C GLU A 421 -12.74 17.10 21.57
N GLY A 422 -14.00 16.77 21.30
CA GLY A 422 -15.03 17.75 20.90
C GLY A 422 -16.21 17.19 20.09
N LEU A 423 -16.14 15.94 19.62
CA LEU A 423 -17.19 15.34 18.77
C LEU A 423 -18.54 15.28 19.50
N ASN A 424 -19.55 15.95 18.94
CA ASN A 424 -20.90 15.97 19.50
C ASN A 424 -21.69 14.72 19.09
N LEU A 425 -21.48 13.62 19.82
CA LEU A 425 -22.17 12.34 19.60
C LEU A 425 -23.64 12.31 20.08
N GLN A 426 -24.28 13.46 20.32
CA GLN A 426 -25.70 13.53 20.71
C GLN A 426 -26.61 13.41 19.48
N PRO A 427 -27.33 12.27 19.29
CA PRO A 427 -28.24 12.12 18.17
C PRO A 427 -29.46 13.03 18.35
N LYS A 428 -29.95 13.58 17.25
CA LYS A 428 -31.11 14.48 17.19
C LYS A 428 -32.34 13.70 16.75
N THR A 429 -33.49 14.01 17.32
CA THR A 429 -34.78 13.47 16.83
C THR A 429 -35.34 14.39 15.76
N VAL A 430 -35.34 13.93 14.50
CA VAL A 430 -35.87 14.68 13.35
C VAL A 430 -37.05 13.91 12.77
N GLY A 431 -38.23 14.55 12.67
CA GLY A 431 -39.45 13.89 12.18
C GLY A 431 -39.87 12.64 12.97
N GLY A 432 -39.51 12.56 14.25
CA GLY A 432 -39.75 11.40 15.11
C GLY A 432 -38.76 10.24 14.94
N ARG A 433 -37.70 10.40 14.14
CA ARG A 433 -36.64 9.39 13.92
C ARG A 433 -35.31 9.85 14.49
N LEU A 434 -34.48 8.92 14.93
CA LEU A 434 -33.19 9.22 15.55
C LEU A 434 -32.08 9.36 14.49
N PHE A 435 -31.40 10.50 14.49
CA PHE A 435 -30.49 10.94 13.42
C PHE A 435 -29.15 11.42 14.01
N LEU A 436 -28.04 10.96 13.44
CA LEU A 436 -26.70 11.41 13.77
C LEU A 436 -25.95 11.77 12.48
N ASP A 437 -25.35 12.94 12.48
CA ASP A 437 -24.53 13.45 11.39
C ASP A 437 -23.15 13.81 11.95
N LEU A 438 -22.14 13.15 11.39
CA LEU A 438 -20.71 13.26 11.69
C LEU A 438 -19.94 13.59 10.42
N SER A 439 -20.56 14.29 9.47
CA SER A 439 -19.93 14.72 8.22
C SER A 439 -18.91 15.85 8.44
N ASP A 440 -17.87 15.90 7.61
CA ASP A 440 -16.86 16.98 7.63
C ASP A 440 -16.20 17.16 9.01
N GLN A 441 -15.94 16.05 9.70
CA GLN A 441 -15.36 15.99 11.06
C GLN A 441 -13.89 15.50 11.06
N GLY A 442 -13.29 15.26 9.88
CA GLY A 442 -11.93 14.75 9.73
C GLY A 442 -11.72 13.31 10.25
N LEU A 443 -12.79 12.52 10.37
CA LEU A 443 -12.76 11.19 10.98
C LEU A 443 -11.96 10.19 10.15
N THR A 444 -11.05 9.45 10.81
CA THR A 444 -10.34 8.31 10.21
C THR A 444 -11.04 6.96 10.43
N SER A 445 -11.95 6.90 11.40
CA SER A 445 -12.89 5.80 11.67
C SER A 445 -14.17 6.37 12.28
N ILE A 446 -15.29 5.68 12.11
CA ILE A 446 -16.49 5.93 12.91
C ILE A 446 -16.16 5.60 14.38
N PRO A 447 -16.51 6.45 15.37
CA PRO A 447 -16.35 6.14 16.79
C PRO A 447 -17.21 4.94 17.23
N GLU A 448 -16.68 4.11 18.14
CA GLU A 448 -17.34 2.88 18.59
C GLU A 448 -18.65 3.17 19.34
N GLU A 449 -18.68 4.29 20.05
CA GLU A 449 -19.82 4.82 20.82
C GLU A 449 -21.06 5.06 19.94
N VAL A 450 -20.88 5.31 18.64
CA VAL A 450 -21.99 5.44 17.68
C VAL A 450 -22.79 4.14 17.57
N PHE A 451 -22.13 2.99 17.68
CA PHE A 451 -22.76 1.67 17.54
C PHE A 451 -23.55 1.21 18.76
N ASP A 452 -23.34 1.87 19.91
CA ASP A 452 -24.10 1.65 21.13
C ASP A 452 -25.43 2.44 21.13
N ILE A 453 -25.57 3.43 20.22
CA ILE A 453 -26.84 4.11 19.90
C ILE A 453 -27.72 3.16 19.05
N THR A 454 -28.06 1.99 19.58
CA THR A 454 -28.76 0.91 18.86
C THR A 454 -30.13 1.29 18.28
N ASP A 455 -30.70 2.41 18.74
CA ASP A 455 -31.94 3.01 18.25
C ASP A 455 -31.77 3.93 17.02
N LEU A 456 -30.54 4.16 16.55
CA LEU A 456 -30.24 5.08 15.45
C LEU A 456 -30.86 4.63 14.12
N GLU A 457 -31.53 5.57 13.44
CA GLU A 457 -32.21 5.32 12.16
C GLU A 457 -31.51 5.96 10.96
N PHE A 458 -30.75 7.04 11.18
CA PHE A 458 -29.98 7.76 10.16
C PHE A 458 -28.56 7.99 10.67
N LEU A 459 -27.57 7.58 9.89
CA LEU A 459 -26.15 7.88 10.14
C LEU A 459 -25.53 8.47 8.88
N ILE A 460 -25.02 9.70 9.00
CA ILE A 460 -24.27 10.39 7.94
C ILE A 460 -22.84 10.60 8.44
N VAL A 461 -21.84 10.19 7.66
CA VAL A 461 -20.40 10.30 7.98
C VAL A 461 -19.59 10.72 6.75
N SER A 462 -20.22 11.50 5.86
CA SER A 462 -19.66 11.92 4.58
C SER A 462 -18.52 12.94 4.74
N LYS A 463 -17.67 13.13 3.72
CA LYS A 463 -16.57 14.11 3.72
C LYS A 463 -15.61 13.88 4.90
N ASN A 464 -15.09 12.66 4.99
CA ASN A 464 -14.17 12.25 6.05
C ASN A 464 -13.00 11.46 5.44
N MET A 465 -12.13 10.92 6.30
CA MET A 465 -10.95 10.14 5.90
C MET A 465 -11.10 8.66 6.29
N LEU A 466 -12.33 8.13 6.28
CA LEU A 466 -12.64 6.75 6.68
C LEU A 466 -11.99 5.75 5.72
N THR A 467 -11.16 4.84 6.25
CA THR A 467 -10.55 3.74 5.47
C THR A 467 -11.39 2.46 5.47
N SER A 468 -12.26 2.29 6.47
CA SER A 468 -13.22 1.19 6.58
C SER A 468 -14.42 1.60 7.44
N ILE A 469 -15.53 0.85 7.30
CA ILE A 469 -16.68 0.91 8.21
C ILE A 469 -16.53 -0.28 9.19
N PRO A 470 -16.42 -0.06 10.52
CA PRO A 470 -16.33 -1.15 11.49
C PRO A 470 -17.57 -2.08 11.47
N GLU A 471 -17.37 -3.38 11.72
CA GLU A 471 -18.45 -4.36 11.92
C GLU A 471 -19.40 -4.00 13.08
N GLY A 472 -19.03 -3.05 13.96
CA GLY A 472 -19.92 -2.43 14.94
C GLY A 472 -21.20 -1.85 14.32
N ILE A 473 -21.17 -1.40 13.05
CA ILE A 473 -22.35 -0.91 12.32
C ILE A 473 -23.50 -1.92 12.35
N CYS A 474 -23.20 -3.22 12.38
CA CYS A 474 -24.16 -4.32 12.44
C CYS A 474 -25.00 -4.37 13.75
N ARG A 475 -24.66 -3.56 14.77
CA ARG A 475 -25.48 -3.36 15.98
C ARG A 475 -26.69 -2.47 15.73
N LEU A 476 -26.61 -1.54 14.76
CA LEU A 476 -27.62 -0.53 14.46
C LEU A 476 -28.83 -1.11 13.69
N ARG A 477 -29.53 -2.06 14.30
CA ARG A 477 -30.63 -2.81 13.65
C ARG A 477 -31.86 -1.95 13.30
N LYS A 478 -31.91 -0.68 13.73
CA LYS A 478 -32.93 0.30 13.31
C LYS A 478 -32.51 1.19 12.12
N LEU A 479 -31.26 1.09 11.65
CA LEU A 479 -30.73 1.96 10.59
C LEU A 479 -31.51 1.82 9.27
N HIS A 480 -32.10 2.93 8.83
CA HIS A 480 -32.84 3.06 7.58
C HIS A 480 -32.01 3.77 6.49
N HIS A 481 -31.05 4.62 6.86
CA HIS A 481 -30.21 5.39 5.94
C HIS A 481 -28.76 5.46 6.45
N LEU A 482 -27.82 5.16 5.56
CA LEU A 482 -26.38 5.25 5.77
C LEU A 482 -25.75 6.04 4.61
N GLU A 483 -25.12 7.17 4.92
CA GLU A 483 -24.38 8.01 3.96
C GLU A 483 -22.92 8.12 4.43
N VAL A 484 -21.97 7.75 3.57
CA VAL A 484 -20.52 7.72 3.84
C VAL A 484 -19.73 8.16 2.60
N GLU A 485 -20.26 9.16 1.88
CA GLU A 485 -19.71 9.66 0.62
C GLU A 485 -18.45 10.52 0.86
N ASP A 486 -17.62 10.77 -0.17
CA ASP A 486 -16.39 11.60 -0.10
C ASP A 486 -15.45 11.11 1.04
N ASN A 487 -14.92 9.90 0.87
CA ASN A 487 -14.15 9.13 1.85
C ASN A 487 -13.08 8.24 1.15
N ILE A 488 -12.37 7.38 1.90
CA ILE A 488 -11.32 6.49 1.36
C ILE A 488 -11.58 5.00 1.63
N LEU A 489 -12.86 4.60 1.65
CA LEU A 489 -13.31 3.22 1.85
C LEU A 489 -12.97 2.34 0.64
N THR A 490 -12.50 1.12 0.88
CA THR A 490 -12.24 0.11 -0.18
C THR A 490 -13.18 -1.10 -0.14
N SER A 491 -13.86 -1.35 0.98
CA SER A 491 -14.79 -2.48 1.14
C SER A 491 -15.88 -2.19 2.18
N LEU A 492 -17.02 -2.90 2.05
CA LEU A 492 -18.13 -2.83 3.00
C LEU A 492 -18.06 -4.01 3.99
N PRO A 493 -18.47 -3.82 5.26
CA PRO A 493 -18.64 -4.91 6.22
C PRO A 493 -19.88 -5.76 5.88
N ARG A 494 -20.18 -6.76 6.70
CA ARG A 494 -21.30 -7.71 6.54
C ARG A 494 -22.66 -7.09 6.87
N LEU A 495 -23.08 -6.18 6.00
CA LEU A 495 -24.33 -5.41 6.11
C LEU A 495 -25.59 -6.29 6.08
N GLU A 496 -25.54 -7.60 5.79
CA GLU A 496 -26.73 -8.45 5.68
C GLU A 496 -27.63 -8.49 6.95
N LYS A 497 -27.09 -8.05 8.09
CA LYS A 497 -27.82 -7.90 9.37
C LYS A 497 -28.72 -6.65 9.41
N LEU A 498 -28.47 -5.63 8.58
CA LEU A 498 -29.18 -4.35 8.54
C LEU A 498 -30.44 -4.42 7.67
N GLN A 499 -31.33 -5.37 7.98
CA GLN A 499 -32.55 -5.66 7.20
C GLN A 499 -33.59 -4.51 7.15
N LYS A 500 -33.35 -3.38 7.83
CA LYS A 500 -34.13 -2.14 7.74
C LYS A 500 -33.54 -1.09 6.78
N LEU A 501 -32.32 -1.28 6.28
CA LEU A 501 -31.65 -0.28 5.46
C LEU A 501 -32.38 -0.09 4.12
N LYS A 502 -32.79 1.16 3.86
CA LYS A 502 -33.50 1.62 2.66
C LYS A 502 -32.61 2.46 1.76
N LYS A 503 -31.66 3.21 2.32
CA LYS A 503 -30.75 4.07 1.57
C LYS A 503 -29.31 3.78 1.94
N LEU A 504 -28.45 3.52 0.94
CA LEU A 504 -27.01 3.37 1.10
C LEU A 504 -26.28 4.21 0.07
N TYR A 505 -25.55 5.22 0.55
CA TYR A 505 -24.81 6.17 -0.29
C TYR A 505 -23.31 6.07 0.06
N ILE A 506 -22.52 5.57 -0.90
CA ILE A 506 -21.09 5.23 -0.78
C ILE A 506 -20.25 5.83 -1.94
N SER A 507 -20.76 6.91 -2.56
CA SER A 507 -20.11 7.61 -3.67
C SER A 507 -18.74 8.20 -3.26
N ASP A 508 -17.88 8.51 -4.22
CA ASP A 508 -16.60 9.21 -4.00
C ASP A 508 -15.71 8.51 -2.96
N ASN A 509 -15.39 7.25 -3.25
CA ASN A 509 -14.61 6.34 -2.41
C ASN A 509 -13.61 5.54 -3.28
N GLN A 510 -13.09 4.42 -2.79
CA GLN A 510 -12.09 3.58 -3.48
C GLN A 510 -12.57 2.13 -3.71
N PHE A 511 -13.89 1.92 -3.85
CA PHE A 511 -14.47 0.59 -4.10
C PHE A 511 -14.14 0.07 -5.52
N THR A 512 -13.47 -1.08 -5.62
CA THR A 512 -13.21 -1.75 -6.91
C THR A 512 -14.31 -2.72 -7.34
N GLU A 513 -15.13 -3.17 -6.39
CA GLU A 513 -16.24 -4.11 -6.57
C GLU A 513 -17.28 -3.89 -5.47
N LEU A 514 -18.51 -4.37 -5.68
CA LEU A 514 -19.55 -4.43 -4.65
C LEU A 514 -19.71 -5.88 -4.16
N PRO A 515 -19.79 -6.14 -2.85
CA PRO A 515 -19.89 -7.51 -2.34
C PRO A 515 -21.27 -8.12 -2.64
N GLN A 516 -21.32 -9.38 -3.04
CA GLN A 516 -22.57 -10.14 -3.27
C GLN A 516 -23.54 -10.08 -2.08
N ALA A 517 -23.02 -9.95 -0.84
CA ALA A 517 -23.81 -9.79 0.37
C ALA A 517 -24.72 -8.54 0.38
N LEU A 518 -24.41 -7.51 -0.42
CA LEU A 518 -25.26 -6.34 -0.62
C LEU A 518 -26.65 -6.73 -1.14
N CYS A 519 -26.73 -7.77 -1.98
CA CYS A 519 -27.97 -8.28 -2.57
C CYS A 519 -28.87 -9.04 -1.56
N LEU A 520 -28.46 -9.10 -0.28
CA LEU A 520 -29.27 -9.60 0.84
C LEU A 520 -30.08 -8.48 1.52
N LEU A 521 -29.93 -7.22 1.09
CA LEU A 521 -30.69 -6.07 1.59
C LEU A 521 -32.01 -5.90 0.81
N TYR A 522 -32.96 -6.81 1.00
CA TYR A 522 -34.24 -6.83 0.27
C TYR A 522 -35.16 -5.61 0.48
N ASN A 523 -34.79 -4.70 1.40
CA ASN A 523 -35.48 -3.45 1.69
C ASN A 523 -34.78 -2.20 1.15
N LEU A 524 -33.66 -2.36 0.42
CA LEU A 524 -32.93 -1.25 -0.19
C LEU A 524 -33.75 -0.64 -1.33
N GLU A 525 -34.00 0.66 -1.23
CA GLU A 525 -34.78 1.49 -2.14
C GLU A 525 -33.85 2.40 -2.97
N GLN A 526 -32.80 2.96 -2.35
CA GLN A 526 -31.86 3.84 -3.05
C GLN A 526 -30.40 3.43 -2.78
N LEU A 527 -29.60 3.35 -3.84
CA LEU A 527 -28.18 2.97 -3.82
C LEU A 527 -27.36 3.97 -4.66
N SER A 528 -26.38 4.62 -4.04
CA SER A 528 -25.41 5.46 -4.76
C SER A 528 -23.99 4.92 -4.55
N VAL A 529 -23.29 4.65 -5.65
CA VAL A 529 -21.93 4.09 -5.66
C VAL A 529 -20.98 4.85 -6.59
N GLY A 530 -21.38 6.05 -7.03
CA GLY A 530 -20.66 6.81 -8.05
C GLY A 530 -19.23 7.20 -7.69
N ASN A 531 -18.44 7.63 -8.67
CA ASN A 531 -17.04 8.07 -8.53
C ASN A 531 -16.13 7.03 -7.84
N ASN A 532 -16.42 5.73 -8.04
CA ASN A 532 -15.62 4.61 -7.53
C ASN A 532 -15.01 3.78 -8.66
N PRO A 533 -13.85 3.13 -8.49
CA PRO A 533 -13.22 2.24 -9.48
C PRO A 533 -13.95 0.89 -9.71
N ILE A 534 -15.29 0.84 -9.55
CA ILE A 534 -16.15 -0.32 -9.79
C ILE A 534 -16.19 -0.66 -11.28
N LYS A 535 -16.05 -1.95 -11.61
CA LYS A 535 -16.09 -2.47 -12.99
C LYS A 535 -17.34 -3.27 -13.35
N SER A 536 -18.02 -3.82 -12.36
CA SER A 536 -19.20 -4.67 -12.52
C SER A 536 -20.14 -4.52 -11.34
N LEU A 537 -21.43 -4.80 -11.55
CA LEU A 537 -22.40 -4.98 -10.48
C LEU A 537 -22.52 -6.47 -10.12
N PRO A 538 -22.93 -6.82 -8.89
CA PRO A 538 -23.12 -8.22 -8.49
C PRO A 538 -24.19 -8.91 -9.33
N ASP A 539 -23.98 -10.19 -9.68
CA ASP A 539 -24.94 -10.93 -10.53
C ASP A 539 -26.30 -11.13 -9.87
N ASP A 540 -26.36 -11.10 -8.54
CA ASP A 540 -27.58 -11.21 -7.74
C ASP A 540 -28.38 -9.89 -7.62
N VAL A 541 -28.00 -8.80 -8.30
CA VAL A 541 -28.61 -7.46 -8.05
C VAL A 541 -30.13 -7.43 -8.21
N ALA A 542 -30.71 -8.31 -9.03
CA ALA A 542 -32.16 -8.50 -9.17
C ALA A 542 -32.90 -8.82 -7.86
N ARG A 543 -32.19 -9.29 -6.82
CA ARG A 543 -32.74 -9.54 -5.48
C ARG A 543 -33.08 -8.26 -4.73
N LEU A 544 -32.55 -7.11 -5.15
CA LEU A 544 -32.90 -5.77 -4.66
C LEU A 544 -34.23 -5.30 -5.28
N ALA A 545 -35.30 -6.09 -5.09
CA ALA A 545 -36.59 -5.94 -5.76
C ALA A 545 -37.39 -4.67 -5.40
N LYS A 546 -36.84 -3.78 -4.56
CA LYS A 546 -37.39 -2.46 -4.22
C LYS A 546 -36.51 -1.29 -4.67
N LEU A 547 -35.37 -1.57 -5.29
CA LEU A 547 -34.40 -0.54 -5.66
C LEU A 547 -34.98 0.32 -6.80
N ASN A 548 -35.35 1.56 -6.46
CA ASN A 548 -35.97 2.51 -7.37
C ASN A 548 -35.02 3.64 -7.80
N THR A 549 -34.01 3.99 -6.98
CA THR A 549 -32.90 4.87 -7.42
C THR A 549 -31.57 4.13 -7.43
N LEU A 550 -30.86 4.19 -8.56
CA LEU A 550 -29.49 3.72 -8.70
C LEU A 550 -28.59 4.83 -9.28
N CYS A 551 -27.51 5.16 -8.58
CA CYS A 551 -26.43 5.99 -9.11
C CYS A 551 -25.13 5.19 -9.21
N ILE A 552 -24.60 5.10 -10.43
CA ILE A 552 -23.34 4.44 -10.81
C ILE A 552 -22.41 5.38 -11.61
N SER A 553 -22.71 6.68 -11.64
CA SER A 553 -21.96 7.68 -12.42
C SER A 553 -20.47 7.73 -12.03
N GLY A 554 -19.58 7.96 -13.00
CA GLY A 554 -18.13 8.08 -12.78
C GLY A 554 -17.39 6.77 -12.52
N CYS A 555 -18.08 5.63 -12.59
CA CYS A 555 -17.47 4.30 -12.40
C CYS A 555 -16.68 3.80 -13.62
N GLN A 556 -15.94 2.71 -13.44
CA GLN A 556 -14.98 2.16 -14.41
C GLN A 556 -15.49 0.89 -15.11
N PHE A 557 -16.77 0.89 -15.49
CA PHE A 557 -17.37 -0.17 -16.31
C PHE A 557 -16.72 -0.23 -17.70
N ASP A 558 -16.55 -1.45 -18.24
CA ASP A 558 -16.05 -1.65 -19.60
C ASP A 558 -17.17 -1.62 -20.66
N GLU A 559 -18.41 -1.94 -20.29
CA GLU A 559 -19.65 -1.78 -21.09
C GLU A 559 -20.84 -1.40 -20.19
N PHE A 560 -21.99 -1.01 -20.76
CA PHE A 560 -23.21 -0.72 -19.97
C PHE A 560 -23.64 -1.96 -19.15
N PRO A 561 -23.71 -1.89 -17.81
CA PRO A 561 -23.86 -3.07 -16.97
C PRO A 561 -25.24 -3.73 -17.13
N ARG A 562 -25.26 -4.88 -17.80
CA ARG A 562 -26.49 -5.65 -18.10
C ARG A 562 -27.27 -6.08 -16.86
N GLN A 563 -26.62 -6.16 -15.70
CA GLN A 563 -27.25 -6.38 -14.40
C GLN A 563 -28.33 -5.32 -14.07
N VAL A 564 -28.17 -4.06 -14.50
CA VAL A 564 -29.16 -2.97 -14.26
C VAL A 564 -30.51 -3.27 -14.92
N LEU A 565 -30.50 -3.94 -16.08
CA LEU A 565 -31.69 -4.28 -16.87
C LEU A 565 -32.63 -5.25 -16.13
N GLN A 566 -32.14 -5.91 -15.08
CA GLN A 566 -32.88 -6.85 -14.24
C GLN A 566 -33.70 -6.15 -13.14
N LEU A 567 -33.39 -4.89 -12.81
CA LEU A 567 -34.03 -4.11 -11.75
C LEU A 567 -35.41 -3.58 -12.19
N LYS A 568 -36.45 -4.41 -12.07
CA LYS A 568 -37.80 -4.06 -12.57
C LYS A 568 -38.55 -3.00 -11.75
N ALA A 569 -38.04 -2.63 -10.58
CA ALA A 569 -38.54 -1.52 -9.77
C ALA A 569 -37.84 -0.17 -10.07
N LEU A 570 -36.86 -0.14 -10.97
CA LEU A 570 -36.01 1.04 -11.17
C LEU A 570 -36.77 2.21 -11.82
N GLU A 571 -36.73 3.36 -11.14
CA GLU A 571 -37.44 4.61 -11.45
C GLU A 571 -36.45 5.71 -11.89
N GLU A 572 -35.26 5.76 -11.27
CA GLU A 572 -34.19 6.73 -11.51
C GLU A 572 -32.86 6.00 -11.76
N LEU A 573 -32.21 6.26 -12.90
CA LEU A 573 -30.87 5.78 -13.20
C LEU A 573 -29.92 6.94 -13.51
N TRP A 574 -28.87 7.08 -12.70
CA TRP A 574 -27.76 8.00 -12.93
C TRP A 574 -26.51 7.20 -13.31
N ALA A 575 -26.10 7.30 -14.57
CA ALA A 575 -25.03 6.47 -15.15
C ALA A 575 -24.11 7.30 -16.09
N GLY A 576 -23.81 8.53 -15.67
CA GLY A 576 -22.96 9.46 -16.41
C GLY A 576 -21.46 9.24 -16.19
N GLY A 577 -20.60 9.70 -17.11
CA GLY A 577 -19.14 9.66 -16.94
C GLY A 577 -18.49 8.27 -17.00
N CYS A 578 -19.27 7.21 -17.23
CA CYS A 578 -18.84 5.80 -17.25
C CYS A 578 -18.21 5.35 -18.59
N LYS A 579 -17.99 6.27 -19.53
CA LYS A 579 -17.37 6.04 -20.86
C LYS A 579 -18.18 5.16 -21.82
N PHE A 580 -19.47 4.95 -21.59
CA PHE A 580 -20.32 4.14 -22.48
C PHE A 580 -20.38 4.73 -23.90
N ASP A 581 -20.20 3.91 -24.93
CA ASP A 581 -20.40 4.28 -26.34
C ASP A 581 -21.73 3.78 -26.93
N PHE A 582 -22.37 2.80 -26.25
CA PHE A 582 -23.66 2.20 -26.59
C PHE A 582 -24.52 1.93 -25.33
N VAL A 583 -25.85 1.86 -25.51
CA VAL A 583 -26.82 1.45 -24.48
C VAL A 583 -27.67 0.29 -25.06
N PRO A 584 -27.82 -0.86 -24.35
CA PRO A 584 -28.54 -2.02 -24.88
C PRO A 584 -30.04 -1.78 -25.12
N ASP A 585 -30.59 -2.43 -26.16
CA ASP A 585 -32.02 -2.38 -26.52
C ASP A 585 -32.94 -2.78 -25.36
N GLU A 586 -32.45 -3.61 -24.44
CA GLU A 586 -33.21 -4.05 -23.27
C GLU A 586 -33.53 -2.92 -22.27
N VAL A 587 -32.90 -1.73 -22.39
CA VAL A 587 -33.20 -0.56 -21.53
C VAL A 587 -34.67 -0.10 -21.68
N GLY A 588 -35.24 -0.24 -22.88
CA GLY A 588 -36.65 0.06 -23.16
C GLY A 588 -37.64 -0.84 -22.43
N ASN A 589 -37.16 -1.92 -21.80
CA ASN A 589 -37.97 -2.88 -21.03
C ASN A 589 -37.91 -2.63 -19.50
N LEU A 590 -37.64 -1.40 -19.08
CA LEU A 590 -37.70 -0.93 -17.68
C LEU A 590 -39.01 -0.15 -17.46
N PRO A 591 -40.00 -0.72 -16.75
CA PRO A 591 -41.38 -0.22 -16.81
C PRO A 591 -41.62 1.08 -16.02
N ASN A 592 -40.87 1.29 -14.94
CA ASN A 592 -41.10 2.39 -13.99
C ASN A 592 -40.17 3.59 -14.22
N MET A 593 -39.24 3.50 -15.18
CA MET A 593 -38.18 4.50 -15.38
C MET A 593 -38.77 5.86 -15.77
N TRP A 594 -38.55 6.87 -14.94
CA TRP A 594 -38.96 8.26 -15.19
C TRP A 594 -37.78 9.22 -15.36
N LEU A 595 -36.59 8.87 -14.83
CA LEU A 595 -35.36 9.65 -15.00
C LEU A 595 -34.21 8.75 -15.50
N LEU A 596 -33.60 9.14 -16.63
CA LEU A 596 -32.42 8.49 -17.19
C LEU A 596 -31.31 9.54 -17.46
N SER A 597 -30.26 9.52 -16.65
CA SER A 597 -29.03 10.28 -16.92
C SER A 597 -27.91 9.38 -17.45
N LEU A 598 -27.39 9.77 -18.61
CA LEU A 598 -26.29 9.16 -19.36
C LEU A 598 -25.25 10.23 -19.77
N GLU A 599 -25.19 11.33 -19.03
CA GLU A 599 -24.28 12.47 -19.21
C GLU A 599 -22.78 12.09 -19.29
N CYS A 600 -21.94 12.93 -19.91
CA CYS A 600 -20.48 12.80 -19.94
C CYS A 600 -19.93 11.45 -20.44
N ASN A 601 -20.69 10.72 -21.25
CA ASN A 601 -20.31 9.44 -21.87
C ASN A 601 -19.80 9.65 -23.31
N PHE A 602 -19.66 8.56 -24.08
CA PHE A 602 -19.22 8.55 -25.47
C PHE A 602 -20.33 8.15 -26.45
N LEU A 603 -21.61 8.24 -26.03
CA LEU A 603 -22.76 7.78 -26.81
C LEU A 603 -22.90 8.55 -28.12
N LYS A 604 -23.21 7.81 -29.19
CA LYS A 604 -23.48 8.34 -30.55
C LYS A 604 -24.90 8.07 -31.04
N THR A 605 -25.55 7.07 -30.47
CA THR A 605 -26.90 6.60 -30.82
C THR A 605 -27.59 6.11 -29.56
N LEU A 606 -28.92 6.14 -29.55
CA LEU A 606 -29.76 5.51 -28.53
C LEU A 606 -30.55 4.35 -29.15
N PRO A 607 -30.86 3.28 -28.39
CA PRO A 607 -31.64 2.17 -28.89
C PRO A 607 -33.08 2.58 -29.19
N SER A 608 -33.63 2.12 -30.32
CA SER A 608 -34.98 2.49 -30.77
C SER A 608 -36.09 2.00 -29.83
N THR A 609 -35.80 0.97 -29.03
CA THR A 609 -36.71 0.45 -27.99
C THR A 609 -37.04 1.46 -26.89
N MET A 610 -36.28 2.56 -26.75
CA MET A 610 -36.61 3.64 -25.81
C MET A 610 -37.98 4.29 -26.08
N ALA A 611 -38.49 4.24 -27.32
CA ALA A 611 -39.85 4.70 -27.65
C ALA A 611 -40.95 4.02 -26.82
N HIS A 612 -40.70 2.82 -26.28
CA HIS A 612 -41.64 2.10 -25.40
C HIS A 612 -41.64 2.59 -23.93
N MET A 613 -40.75 3.53 -23.55
CA MET A 613 -40.59 4.00 -22.17
C MET A 613 -41.66 5.04 -21.80
N ASN A 614 -42.90 4.57 -21.64
CA ASN A 614 -44.11 5.37 -21.41
C ASN A 614 -44.09 6.30 -20.20
N ASN A 615 -43.16 6.11 -19.25
CA ASN A 615 -43.03 6.89 -18.02
C ASN A 615 -41.84 7.86 -18.01
N LEU A 616 -41.00 7.87 -19.05
CA LEU A 616 -39.74 8.63 -19.08
C LEU A 616 -39.99 10.14 -19.22
N LEU A 617 -39.82 10.88 -18.11
CA LEU A 617 -40.03 12.34 -18.03
C LEU A 617 -38.73 13.12 -18.25
N VAL A 618 -37.61 12.63 -17.71
CA VAL A 618 -36.33 13.35 -17.65
C VAL A 618 -35.22 12.55 -18.32
N VAL A 619 -34.55 13.17 -19.29
CA VAL A 619 -33.45 12.57 -20.06
C VAL A 619 -32.24 13.50 -20.06
N HIS A 620 -31.11 13.07 -19.49
CA HIS A 620 -29.85 13.82 -19.51
C HIS A 620 -28.81 13.10 -20.38
N LEU A 621 -28.32 13.79 -21.41
CA LEU A 621 -27.40 13.32 -22.45
C LEU A 621 -26.26 14.31 -22.73
N LEU A 622 -26.09 15.33 -21.87
CA LEU A 622 -25.04 16.34 -21.98
C LEU A 622 -23.62 15.75 -22.10
N ASN A 623 -22.69 16.46 -22.75
CA ASN A 623 -21.27 16.07 -22.92
C ASN A 623 -21.02 14.71 -23.64
N ASN A 624 -21.96 14.22 -24.45
CA ASN A 624 -21.82 12.97 -25.21
C ASN A 624 -21.16 13.18 -26.59
N LYS A 625 -21.36 12.26 -27.55
CA LYS A 625 -20.76 12.28 -28.90
C LYS A 625 -21.83 12.14 -30.00
N PHE A 626 -23.02 12.67 -29.76
CA PHE A 626 -24.12 12.68 -30.74
C PHE A 626 -23.81 13.64 -31.90
N ASP A 627 -23.45 13.10 -33.07
CA ASP A 627 -23.20 13.86 -34.31
C ASP A 627 -24.52 14.32 -34.99
N ALA A 628 -25.64 13.71 -34.62
CA ALA A 628 -27.00 14.07 -35.02
C ALA A 628 -27.97 13.83 -33.84
N PHE A 629 -29.13 14.50 -33.86
CA PHE A 629 -30.14 14.33 -32.83
C PHE A 629 -30.79 12.92 -32.91
N PRO A 630 -30.89 12.15 -31.80
CA PRO A 630 -31.52 10.83 -31.83
C PRO A 630 -33.04 10.92 -32.06
N GLU A 631 -33.53 10.44 -33.21
CA GLU A 631 -34.95 10.53 -33.58
C GLU A 631 -35.90 9.86 -32.58
N VAL A 632 -35.46 8.80 -31.90
CA VAL A 632 -36.22 8.09 -30.84
C VAL A 632 -36.65 9.00 -29.69
N LEU A 633 -35.95 10.12 -29.43
CA LEU A 633 -36.36 11.10 -28.41
C LEU A 633 -37.61 11.89 -28.82
N CYS A 634 -37.94 11.96 -30.11
CA CYS A 634 -39.17 12.57 -30.61
C CYS A 634 -40.41 11.69 -30.35
N GLU A 635 -40.22 10.39 -30.14
CA GLU A 635 -41.27 9.39 -29.97
C GLU A 635 -41.65 9.15 -28.50
N LEU A 636 -40.91 9.73 -27.54
CA LEU A 636 -41.15 9.57 -26.11
C LEU A 636 -42.45 10.27 -25.66
N PRO A 637 -43.50 9.54 -25.24
CA PRO A 637 -44.84 10.11 -25.01
C PRO A 637 -44.97 10.90 -23.70
N ALA A 638 -43.94 10.88 -22.86
CA ALA A 638 -43.95 11.46 -21.52
C ALA A 638 -42.83 12.46 -21.23
N MET A 639 -41.88 12.66 -22.16
CA MET A 639 -40.68 13.47 -21.90
C MET A 639 -41.03 14.95 -21.69
N GLU A 640 -40.66 15.47 -20.51
CA GLU A 640 -40.86 16.85 -20.07
C GLU A 640 -39.56 17.66 -20.03
N LYS A 641 -38.42 17.01 -19.75
CA LYS A 641 -37.08 17.61 -19.74
C LYS A 641 -36.07 16.79 -20.55
N LEU A 642 -35.36 17.46 -21.46
CA LEU A 642 -34.24 16.92 -22.23
C LEU A 642 -33.04 17.86 -22.15
N ASP A 643 -31.94 17.41 -21.57
CA ASP A 643 -30.64 18.04 -21.74
C ASP A 643 -29.81 17.20 -22.71
N ILE A 644 -29.44 17.77 -23.85
CA ILE A 644 -28.51 17.17 -24.83
C ILE A 644 -27.39 18.17 -25.19
N SER A 645 -27.06 19.07 -24.26
CA SER A 645 -26.03 20.09 -24.41
C SER A 645 -24.63 19.51 -24.66
N ASN A 646 -23.72 20.33 -25.18
CA ASN A 646 -22.31 20.00 -25.37
C ASN A 646 -22.07 18.69 -26.17
N ASN A 647 -22.84 18.53 -27.25
CA ASN A 647 -22.73 17.44 -28.23
C ASN A 647 -22.33 17.99 -29.61
N ASN A 648 -22.25 17.12 -30.63
CA ASN A 648 -21.86 17.47 -31.99
C ASN A 648 -23.07 17.81 -32.90
N ILE A 649 -24.27 18.00 -32.35
CA ILE A 649 -25.51 18.05 -33.13
C ILE A 649 -25.56 19.32 -34.00
N THR A 650 -25.67 19.14 -35.31
CA THR A 650 -25.70 20.24 -36.28
C THR A 650 -27.10 20.75 -36.63
N LYS A 651 -28.15 19.95 -36.39
CA LYS A 651 -29.57 20.31 -36.62
C LYS A 651 -30.50 19.56 -35.65
N LEU A 652 -31.58 20.22 -35.22
CA LEU A 652 -32.74 19.54 -34.62
C LEU A 652 -33.72 19.07 -35.73
N PRO A 653 -34.36 17.91 -35.61
CA PRO A 653 -35.30 17.40 -36.60
C PRO A 653 -36.66 18.11 -36.46
N THR A 654 -37.38 18.31 -37.57
CA THR A 654 -38.74 18.84 -37.53
C THR A 654 -39.67 17.96 -36.70
N ALA A 655 -39.45 16.64 -36.67
CA ALA A 655 -40.20 15.67 -35.85
C ALA A 655 -40.19 15.95 -34.33
N LEU A 656 -39.23 16.71 -33.79
CA LEU A 656 -39.15 16.98 -32.35
C LEU A 656 -40.40 17.71 -31.80
N HIS A 657 -41.17 18.40 -32.64
CA HIS A 657 -42.46 18.99 -32.25
C HIS A 657 -43.50 17.96 -31.76
N GLN A 658 -43.29 16.66 -32.03
CA GLN A 658 -44.18 15.57 -31.61
C GLN A 658 -44.02 15.23 -30.12
N ALA A 659 -42.90 15.60 -29.49
CA ALA A 659 -42.69 15.52 -28.04
C ALA A 659 -43.50 16.60 -27.31
N GLY A 660 -44.83 16.54 -27.40
CA GLY A 660 -45.77 17.60 -27.00
C GLY A 660 -45.86 17.92 -25.50
N LYS A 661 -45.03 17.28 -24.66
CA LYS A 661 -44.84 17.61 -23.24
C LYS A 661 -43.48 18.26 -22.94
N LEU A 662 -42.59 18.39 -23.92
CA LEU A 662 -41.22 18.88 -23.71
C LEU A 662 -41.23 20.37 -23.37
N ASN A 663 -41.03 20.66 -22.08
CA ASN A 663 -41.08 22.00 -21.50
C ASN A 663 -39.68 22.62 -21.39
N ASP A 664 -38.69 21.78 -21.08
CA ASP A 664 -37.32 22.14 -20.74
C ASP A 664 -36.35 21.42 -21.68
N LEU A 665 -35.71 22.16 -22.59
CA LEU A 665 -34.83 21.64 -23.63
C LEU A 665 -33.51 22.41 -23.64
N ASP A 666 -32.45 21.80 -23.13
CA ASP A 666 -31.09 22.33 -23.30
C ASP A 666 -30.39 21.67 -24.49
N VAL A 667 -29.98 22.52 -25.44
CA VAL A 667 -29.21 22.18 -26.65
C VAL A 667 -27.96 23.07 -26.79
N SER A 668 -27.58 23.77 -25.73
CA SER A 668 -26.39 24.64 -25.66
C SER A 668 -25.10 23.86 -25.95
N GLY A 669 -24.00 24.56 -26.27
CA GLY A 669 -22.72 23.93 -26.61
C GLY A 669 -22.68 23.11 -27.92
N ASN A 670 -23.82 22.86 -28.57
CA ASN A 670 -23.89 22.16 -29.85
C ASN A 670 -23.63 23.10 -31.05
N PRO A 671 -23.01 22.61 -32.14
CA PRO A 671 -22.78 23.36 -33.39
C PRO A 671 -24.07 23.50 -34.24
N LEU A 672 -25.19 23.87 -33.62
CA LEU A 672 -26.50 23.95 -34.28
C LEU A 672 -26.54 25.04 -35.35
N THR A 673 -26.83 24.60 -36.58
CA THR A 673 -27.15 25.44 -37.76
C THR A 673 -28.67 25.62 -37.94
N TYR A 674 -29.48 24.79 -37.29
CA TYR A 674 -30.94 24.81 -37.37
C TYR A 674 -31.54 24.26 -36.05
N PRO A 675 -32.44 24.97 -35.35
CA PRO A 675 -33.03 26.27 -35.70
C PRO A 675 -32.03 27.44 -35.74
N PRO A 676 -32.44 28.59 -36.33
CA PRO A 676 -31.71 29.86 -36.24
C PRO A 676 -31.33 30.27 -34.81
N GLN A 677 -30.34 31.14 -34.65
CA GLN A 677 -29.82 31.54 -33.34
C GLN A 677 -30.84 32.36 -32.54
N ASP A 678 -31.51 33.31 -33.19
CA ASP A 678 -32.58 34.14 -32.64
C ASP A 678 -33.76 33.30 -32.09
N VAL A 679 -34.07 32.16 -32.73
CA VAL A 679 -35.09 31.21 -32.23
C VAL A 679 -34.59 30.44 -31.01
N ARG A 680 -33.30 30.08 -30.97
CA ARG A 680 -32.71 29.35 -29.83
C ARG A 680 -32.59 30.21 -28.58
N GLU A 681 -32.24 31.49 -28.73
CA GLU A 681 -32.13 32.45 -27.61
C GLU A 681 -33.49 32.78 -26.96
N GLN A 682 -34.61 32.44 -27.61
CA GLN A 682 -35.97 32.56 -27.06
C GLN A 682 -36.44 31.31 -26.26
N GLY A 683 -35.62 30.27 -26.16
CA GLY A 683 -35.89 29.08 -25.32
C GLY A 683 -36.86 28.05 -25.92
N THR A 684 -37.16 26.99 -25.13
CA THR A 684 -37.87 25.77 -25.58
C THR A 684 -39.15 26.04 -26.37
N GLY A 685 -40.01 26.93 -25.88
CA GLY A 685 -41.31 27.22 -26.50
C GLY A 685 -41.19 27.79 -27.92
N ALA A 686 -40.19 28.64 -28.16
CA ALA A 686 -39.92 29.21 -29.48
C ALA A 686 -39.35 28.15 -30.44
N ILE A 687 -38.43 27.31 -29.96
CA ILE A 687 -37.87 26.17 -30.71
C ILE A 687 -38.99 25.21 -31.16
N MET A 688 -39.87 24.82 -30.24
CA MET A 688 -40.97 23.88 -30.53
C MET A 688 -42.01 24.48 -31.49
N ALA A 689 -42.36 25.76 -31.32
CA ALA A 689 -43.26 26.46 -32.23
C ALA A 689 -42.68 26.60 -33.65
N PHE A 690 -41.39 26.90 -33.77
CA PHE A 690 -40.68 26.98 -35.04
C PHE A 690 -40.64 25.63 -35.77
N LEU A 691 -40.22 24.56 -35.08
CA LEU A 691 -40.13 23.22 -35.67
C LEU A 691 -41.50 22.68 -36.12
N LYS A 692 -42.57 23.01 -35.39
CA LYS A 692 -43.95 22.71 -35.82
C LYS A 692 -44.32 23.44 -37.11
N GLN A 693 -44.09 24.76 -37.18
CA GLN A 693 -44.42 25.56 -38.37
C GLN A 693 -43.62 25.09 -39.60
N GLU A 694 -42.39 24.62 -39.42
CA GLU A 694 -41.56 24.06 -40.49
C GLU A 694 -42.06 22.68 -40.92
N ALA A 695 -42.48 21.80 -40.01
CA ALA A 695 -43.10 20.52 -40.34
C ALA A 695 -44.39 20.68 -41.20
N GLU A 696 -45.20 21.69 -40.90
CA GLU A 696 -46.41 22.04 -41.69
C GLU A 696 -46.04 22.51 -43.13
N LYS A 697 -44.91 23.21 -43.30
CA LYS A 697 -44.35 23.58 -44.62
C LYS A 697 -43.65 22.43 -45.36
N GLU A 698 -43.20 21.39 -44.65
CA GLU A 698 -42.65 20.17 -45.25
C GLU A 698 -43.78 19.24 -45.73
N GLY A 699 -44.83 19.06 -44.92
CA GLY A 699 -46.00 18.26 -45.28
C GLY A 699 -46.66 18.75 -46.58
N THR A 700 -46.91 20.06 -46.67
CA THR A 700 -47.50 20.71 -47.87
C THR A 700 -46.63 20.65 -49.14
N LYS A 701 -45.36 20.21 -49.05
CA LYS A 701 -44.51 19.92 -50.22
C LYS A 701 -44.54 18.46 -50.67
N ARG A 702 -44.94 17.52 -49.81
CA ARG A 702 -44.86 16.07 -50.10
C ARG A 702 -45.96 15.57 -51.04
N ASP A 703 -47.09 16.28 -51.15
CA ASP A 703 -48.13 15.97 -52.14
C ASP A 703 -47.69 16.21 -53.61
N GLY A 704 -46.57 16.92 -53.84
CA GLY A 704 -46.16 17.38 -55.16
C GLY A 704 -45.24 16.45 -55.96
N GLN A 705 -44.59 15.45 -55.35
CA GLN A 705 -43.58 14.60 -56.03
C GLN A 705 -43.68 13.12 -55.67
N LYS A 706 -44.43 12.38 -56.50
CA LYS A 706 -44.36 10.93 -56.61
C LYS A 706 -43.09 10.48 -57.34
N GLU A 707 -42.50 9.40 -56.81
CA GLU A 707 -41.73 8.37 -57.54
C GLU A 707 -40.34 8.73 -58.12
N ASN A 708 -39.48 7.70 -58.25
CA ASN A 708 -38.21 7.67 -59.03
C ASN A 708 -36.89 8.23 -58.44
N ALA A 709 -36.67 8.22 -57.12
CA ALA A 709 -35.34 8.51 -56.53
C ALA A 709 -34.76 7.46 -55.56
N ALA A 710 -35.56 6.51 -55.06
CA ALA A 710 -35.20 5.68 -53.91
C ALA A 710 -34.40 4.38 -54.20
N SER A 711 -34.19 3.99 -55.47
CA SER A 711 -33.68 2.65 -55.79
C SER A 711 -32.16 2.54 -55.98
N THR A 712 -31.46 3.62 -56.31
CA THR A 712 -30.05 3.57 -56.75
C THR A 712 -29.03 3.64 -55.60
N ALA A 713 -29.35 4.34 -54.51
CA ALA A 713 -28.45 4.46 -53.36
C ALA A 713 -28.30 3.13 -52.61
N ASP A 714 -29.42 2.49 -52.25
CA ASP A 714 -29.43 1.23 -51.48
C ASP A 714 -28.83 0.06 -52.26
N LEU A 715 -29.02 0.00 -53.58
CA LEU A 715 -28.37 -1.01 -54.42
C LEU A 715 -26.84 -0.91 -54.39
N SER A 716 -26.27 0.30 -54.33
CA SER A 716 -24.83 0.49 -54.22
C SER A 716 -24.28 0.02 -52.86
N LEU A 717 -24.99 0.34 -51.77
CA LEU A 717 -24.62 -0.06 -50.42
C LEU A 717 -24.76 -1.58 -50.20
N ALA A 718 -25.83 -2.18 -50.73
CA ALA A 718 -26.05 -3.62 -50.71
C ALA A 718 -25.02 -4.38 -51.55
N PHE A 719 -24.70 -3.91 -52.76
CA PHE A 719 -23.72 -4.56 -53.63
C PHE A 719 -22.30 -4.50 -53.04
N SER A 720 -21.95 -3.40 -52.38
CA SER A 720 -20.67 -3.25 -51.65
C SER A 720 -20.50 -4.29 -50.54
N ARG A 721 -21.58 -4.64 -49.83
CA ARG A 721 -21.59 -5.70 -48.79
C ARG A 721 -21.50 -7.11 -49.39
N LEU A 722 -21.97 -7.31 -50.62
CA LEU A 722 -21.91 -8.59 -51.36
C LEU A 722 -20.53 -8.84 -52.00
N ALA A 723 -19.88 -7.81 -52.52
CA ALA A 723 -18.57 -7.90 -53.18
C ALA A 723 -17.48 -8.55 -52.30
N LEU A 724 -17.54 -8.30 -50.98
CA LEU A 724 -16.61 -8.86 -49.98
C LEU A 724 -16.65 -10.40 -49.81
N LYS A 725 -17.58 -11.11 -50.49
CA LYS A 725 -17.78 -12.56 -50.31
C LYS A 725 -17.72 -13.42 -51.59
N VAL A 726 -17.45 -12.84 -52.77
CA VAL A 726 -17.53 -13.54 -54.07
C VAL A 726 -16.25 -13.35 -54.90
N LYS A 727 -15.82 -14.38 -55.65
CA LYS A 727 -14.55 -14.33 -56.39
C LYS A 727 -14.61 -13.37 -57.59
N PRO A 728 -13.48 -12.72 -57.99
CA PRO A 728 -13.47 -11.63 -58.97
C PRO A 728 -13.92 -11.96 -60.41
N ALA A 729 -14.07 -13.25 -60.75
CA ALA A 729 -14.54 -13.69 -62.06
C ALA A 729 -16.07 -13.70 -62.18
N GLU A 730 -16.77 -13.99 -61.08
CA GLU A 730 -18.21 -14.30 -61.08
C GLU A 730 -19.07 -13.05 -60.93
N TRP A 731 -18.72 -12.15 -60.01
CA TRP A 731 -19.53 -10.98 -59.69
C TRP A 731 -19.70 -10.00 -60.86
N LYS A 732 -18.73 -9.93 -61.80
CA LYS A 732 -18.84 -9.07 -62.99
C LYS A 732 -20.00 -9.47 -63.90
N HIS A 733 -20.33 -10.76 -63.96
CA HIS A 733 -21.47 -11.23 -64.75
C HIS A 733 -22.80 -10.92 -64.08
N ILE A 734 -22.81 -10.87 -62.74
CA ILE A 734 -23.95 -10.49 -61.91
C ILE A 734 -24.18 -8.97 -61.98
N ALA A 735 -23.14 -8.15 -61.81
CA ALA A 735 -23.22 -6.68 -61.87
C ALA A 735 -23.82 -6.19 -63.20
N ARG A 736 -23.37 -6.75 -64.34
CA ARG A 736 -23.94 -6.44 -65.66
C ARG A 736 -25.40 -6.90 -65.82
N ARG A 737 -25.80 -7.99 -65.15
CA ARG A 737 -27.19 -8.47 -65.14
C ARG A 737 -28.10 -7.66 -64.21
N LEU A 738 -27.50 -6.88 -63.30
CA LEU A 738 -28.14 -5.89 -62.43
C LEU A 738 -28.04 -4.45 -62.98
N GLY A 739 -27.55 -4.27 -64.21
CA GLY A 739 -27.56 -2.98 -64.93
C GLY A 739 -26.31 -2.09 -64.75
N PHE A 740 -25.35 -2.45 -63.89
CA PHE A 740 -24.15 -1.62 -63.65
C PHE A 740 -23.25 -1.53 -64.89
N ASN A 741 -22.72 -0.34 -65.16
CA ASN A 741 -21.89 -0.06 -66.33
C ASN A 741 -20.40 -0.37 -66.10
N ASN A 742 -19.63 -0.44 -67.20
CA ASN A 742 -18.21 -0.81 -67.15
C ASN A 742 -17.28 0.24 -66.48
N GLN A 743 -17.79 1.40 -66.08
CA GLN A 743 -17.02 2.42 -65.35
C GLN A 743 -17.24 2.31 -63.84
N GLU A 744 -18.49 2.22 -63.39
CA GLU A 744 -18.86 1.91 -62.00
C GLU A 744 -18.14 0.65 -61.49
N ILE A 745 -18.11 -0.40 -62.32
CA ILE A 745 -17.43 -1.68 -62.06
C ILE A 745 -15.89 -1.51 -61.87
N LYS A 746 -15.27 -0.43 -62.35
CA LYS A 746 -13.85 -0.12 -62.09
C LYS A 746 -13.67 0.67 -60.80
N ASP A 747 -14.56 1.63 -60.51
CA ASP A 747 -14.36 2.55 -59.40
C ASP A 747 -14.57 1.88 -58.03
N VAL A 748 -15.43 0.86 -57.92
CA VAL A 748 -15.48 -0.06 -56.76
C VAL A 748 -14.10 -0.68 -56.46
N LYS A 749 -13.36 -1.05 -57.51
CA LYS A 749 -12.03 -1.65 -57.40
C LYS A 749 -10.92 -0.68 -56.95
N LYS A 750 -11.24 0.61 -56.83
CA LYS A 750 -10.32 1.67 -56.39
C LYS A 750 -10.30 1.83 -54.86
N ALA A 751 -11.31 1.29 -54.17
CA ALA A 751 -11.40 1.28 -52.70
C ALA A 751 -10.55 0.17 -52.04
N GLU A 752 -10.30 -0.94 -52.74
CA GLU A 752 -9.58 -2.13 -52.20
C GLU A 752 -8.10 -1.86 -51.84
N SER A 753 -7.51 -0.73 -52.27
CA SER A 753 -6.05 -0.49 -52.24
C SER A 753 -5.54 0.34 -51.06
N ARG A 754 -6.38 0.66 -50.06
CA ARG A 754 -5.99 1.42 -48.85
C ARG A 754 -6.16 0.62 -47.55
N VAL A 755 -5.65 -0.61 -47.53
CA VAL A 755 -5.37 -1.37 -46.29
C VAL A 755 -3.95 -1.94 -46.37
N VAL A 756 -3.13 -1.66 -45.37
CA VAL A 756 -1.85 -2.35 -45.13
C VAL A 756 -1.84 -2.81 -43.67
N THR A 757 -1.41 -4.04 -43.43
CA THR A 757 -1.59 -4.78 -42.18
C THR A 757 -0.34 -4.78 -41.29
N GLY A 758 -0.52 -5.06 -40.00
CA GLY A 758 0.56 -5.38 -39.06
C GLY A 758 0.03 -5.65 -37.65
N THR A 759 0.34 -6.82 -37.08
CA THR A 759 -0.21 -7.29 -35.79
C THR A 759 0.80 -7.22 -34.63
N SER A 760 0.30 -7.15 -33.40
CA SER A 760 1.08 -7.32 -32.16
C SER A 760 1.64 -8.75 -32.02
N PRO A 761 2.68 -8.97 -31.19
CA PRO A 761 2.40 -9.64 -29.91
C PRO A 761 3.14 -9.12 -28.66
N SER A 762 2.48 -9.30 -27.51
CA SER A 762 2.90 -9.25 -26.08
C SER A 762 4.40 -9.26 -25.69
N GLY A 763 4.80 -8.45 -24.68
CA GLY A 763 6.20 -8.41 -24.20
C GLY A 763 6.56 -7.69 -22.86
N SER A 764 5.75 -7.78 -21.80
CA SER A 764 6.12 -7.65 -20.35
C SER A 764 6.87 -6.42 -19.72
N THR A 765 6.31 -5.94 -18.60
CA THR A 765 6.93 -5.38 -17.36
C THR A 765 7.75 -4.05 -17.30
N LEU A 766 7.21 -3.10 -16.52
CA LEU A 766 7.82 -2.30 -15.41
C LEU A 766 9.34 -1.99 -15.39
N THR A 767 9.72 -0.70 -15.32
CA THR A 767 10.20 -0.01 -14.06
C THR A 767 10.77 1.42 -14.27
N HIS A 768 10.55 2.30 -13.28
CA HIS A 768 11.26 3.56 -12.93
C HIS A 768 11.32 4.78 -13.89
N ALA A 769 11.58 5.96 -13.28
CA ALA A 769 11.51 7.34 -13.80
C ALA A 769 12.36 8.29 -12.89
N PRO A 770 12.39 9.63 -13.03
CA PRO A 770 11.97 10.53 -14.12
C PRO A 770 13.24 11.17 -14.78
N PRO A 771 13.71 12.44 -14.63
CA PRO A 771 13.16 13.73 -14.12
C PRO A 771 13.14 14.91 -15.14
N GLU A 772 12.33 15.95 -14.86
CA GLU A 772 12.49 17.40 -15.14
C GLU A 772 12.79 17.93 -16.58
N TYR A 773 12.43 19.17 -17.01
CA TYR A 773 12.13 20.44 -16.30
C TYR A 773 10.92 21.21 -16.90
N CYS A 774 10.54 22.33 -16.27
CA CYS A 774 9.37 23.22 -16.47
C CYS A 774 9.31 23.98 -17.85
N ALA A 775 8.30 24.80 -18.20
CA ALA A 775 7.31 25.52 -17.39
C ALA A 775 5.99 25.98 -18.10
N ASP A 776 5.01 26.35 -17.26
CA ASP A 776 3.95 27.37 -17.37
C ASP A 776 3.05 27.51 -18.63
N ILE A 777 1.80 27.04 -18.50
CA ILE A 777 0.58 27.80 -18.86
C ILE A 777 -0.44 27.64 -17.73
N ASN A 778 -1.09 28.73 -17.31
CA ASN A 778 -2.13 28.71 -16.28
C ASN A 778 -3.42 28.02 -16.76
N LEU A 779 -3.92 27.06 -16.00
CA LEU A 779 -5.30 26.57 -16.03
C LEU A 779 -5.83 26.45 -14.59
N PRO A 780 -7.06 26.88 -14.29
CA PRO A 780 -7.65 26.69 -12.97
C PRO A 780 -8.00 25.21 -12.76
N PRO A 781 -7.64 24.59 -11.62
CA PRO A 781 -8.14 23.28 -11.24
C PRO A 781 -9.60 23.37 -10.73
N ASN A 782 -10.27 22.22 -10.70
CA ASN A 782 -11.60 21.98 -10.11
C ASN A 782 -12.81 22.57 -10.86
N THR A 783 -13.22 21.93 -11.95
CA THR A 783 -14.62 21.47 -12.02
C THR A 783 -14.70 20.13 -11.28
N LYS A 784 -15.19 20.11 -10.04
CA LYS A 784 -15.76 18.87 -9.48
C LYS A 784 -17.00 18.53 -10.33
N PHE A 785 -17.30 17.25 -10.49
CA PHE A 785 -18.66 16.86 -10.87
C PHE A 785 -19.55 17.13 -9.66
N ASP A 786 -20.58 17.97 -9.81
CA ASP A 786 -21.60 18.11 -8.77
C ASP A 786 -22.44 16.83 -8.73
N VAL A 787 -22.20 16.01 -7.71
CA VAL A 787 -22.95 14.78 -7.47
C VAL A 787 -24.38 15.15 -7.09
N TYR A 788 -25.27 15.13 -8.08
CA TYR A 788 -26.69 15.42 -7.90
C TYR A 788 -27.31 14.47 -6.88
N ARG A 789 -27.67 15.02 -5.70
CA ARG A 789 -28.34 14.27 -4.62
C ARG A 789 -29.76 13.88 -5.04
N PRO A 790 -30.09 12.57 -5.15
CA PRO A 790 -31.45 12.15 -5.49
C PRO A 790 -32.41 12.39 -4.32
N GLY A 791 -33.29 13.39 -4.46
CA GLY A 791 -34.42 13.62 -3.56
C GLY A 791 -34.37 14.90 -2.73
N GLY A 792 -34.36 16.07 -3.38
CA GLY A 792 -34.79 17.34 -2.79
C GLY A 792 -36.06 17.83 -3.49
N ARG A 793 -37.23 17.76 -2.84
CA ARG A 793 -38.45 18.46 -3.30
C ARG A 793 -38.55 19.79 -2.57
N ASP A 794 -38.50 20.89 -3.31
CA ASP A 794 -38.81 22.20 -2.75
C ASP A 794 -40.27 22.26 -2.27
N VAL A 795 -40.46 22.50 -0.97
CA VAL A 795 -41.74 22.89 -0.39
C VAL A 795 -41.60 24.33 0.08
N SER A 796 -41.83 25.26 -0.84
CA SER A 796 -41.73 26.70 -0.61
C SER A 796 -43.03 27.27 -0.05
N GLU A 797 -43.25 27.12 1.26
CA GLU A 797 -44.26 27.92 1.97
C GLU A 797 -43.65 29.18 2.61
N ARG A 798 -44.43 30.26 2.58
CA ARG A 798 -44.03 31.62 2.96
C ARG A 798 -44.37 31.89 4.42
N THR A 799 -43.50 32.61 5.13
CA THR A 799 -43.94 33.59 6.14
C THR A 799 -42.93 34.72 6.30
N ASN A 800 -43.39 35.96 6.21
CA ASN A 800 -42.65 37.16 6.63
C ASN A 800 -43.09 37.56 8.05
N ALA A 801 -42.14 37.80 8.94
CA ALA A 801 -42.21 38.69 10.12
C ALA A 801 -40.76 38.76 10.66
N GLU A 802 -40.00 39.84 10.46
CA GLU A 802 -40.07 41.15 11.14
C GLU A 802 -39.72 41.12 12.64
N LEU A 803 -38.61 41.81 12.93
CA LEU A 803 -38.35 42.69 14.09
C LEU A 803 -38.55 42.15 15.52
N LEU A 804 -37.44 42.11 16.26
CA LEU A 804 -37.26 43.04 17.38
C LEU A 804 -35.76 43.23 17.73
N GLU A 805 -35.39 44.46 18.07
CA GLU A 805 -34.03 44.85 18.47
C GLU A 805 -33.90 44.91 20.00
N SER A 806 -32.73 44.56 20.55
CA SER A 806 -32.23 45.17 21.80
C SER A 806 -30.72 44.93 22.00
N GLU A 807 -29.94 45.91 21.54
CA GLU A 807 -28.69 46.52 22.05
C GLU A 807 -27.91 45.93 23.28
N PRO A 808 -26.60 46.30 23.45
CA PRO A 808 -25.58 45.35 23.92
C PRO A 808 -24.81 45.73 25.22
N GLY A 809 -23.89 44.86 25.64
CA GLY A 809 -22.80 45.22 26.56
C GLY A 809 -21.80 44.08 26.83
N GLY A 810 -20.49 44.38 26.81
CA GLY A 810 -19.45 43.41 27.23
C GLY A 810 -18.10 43.44 26.47
N LYS A 811 -17.37 44.56 26.48
CA LYS A 811 -15.99 44.64 25.93
C LYS A 811 -14.93 44.26 26.98
N THR A 812 -14.07 43.29 26.67
CA THR A 812 -12.65 43.15 27.13
C THR A 812 -12.08 41.88 26.49
N PHE A 813 -10.81 41.71 26.10
CA PHE A 813 -9.69 42.55 25.67
C PHE A 813 -8.57 41.52 25.31
N ILE A 814 -7.99 41.62 24.12
CA ILE A 814 -6.78 40.91 23.63
C ILE A 814 -5.53 41.44 24.40
N PRO A 815 -4.31 40.82 24.48
CA PRO A 815 -3.72 39.67 23.74
C PRO A 815 -2.96 38.59 24.57
N ARG A 816 -2.78 37.38 23.99
CA ARG A 816 -1.54 37.03 23.27
C ARG A 816 -1.66 35.76 22.44
#